data_AF-A0A4P9UV34-F1
#
_entry.id   AF-A0A4P9UV34-F1
#
_cell.length_a   1.000
_cell.length_b   1.000
_cell.length_c   1.000
_cell.angle_alpha   90.00
_cell.angle_beta   90.00
_cell.angle_gamma   90.00
#
_symmetry.space_group_name_H-M   'P 1'
#
loop_
_entity.id
_entity.type
_entity.pdbx_description
1 polymer ?
#
loop_
_entity_poly.entity_id
_entity_poly.type
_entity_poly.pdbx_seq_one_letter_code
_entity_poly.pdbx_strand_id
1 'polypeptide(L)'
;MISGRVRLLDWLVSAAGQIFSPRQLLLHCPNTRHPWRNAKSAFMPSSAISRRRQARTYSRSPVKRVTEPSTTLIVPGRYLSRNPNRLQTCLWSLLASGLLSNVAIGANPPKDRLETMVGLTAGRYDHFQGQLADDGETLSFVSNANTTTEIHRQSLLRNAPTLVFDDNADTSQPRLSPDGQSLLYISYQEDASGDACIYHFKQRDRRCLTDENTEVLHVFWFPDSLHIGALTRTGLLDTHELRKYSVGQRRGDTGELLLSRNIAAPTVSPDGRWLVYVPLEQGTSGQFSFMMRASSGFVLHPLISGLSPRLFRPDMPGSTGFPTFSPDGQYLYFTQFLNDTNFDGVIDGGDNGILFRARFDGDAVSPIRRGSYEQLTSGRRNCQYPSPARDKLIATCLRAGYLQIYSLPLSGLVPPDWTRQRIEEELLVTRDPWERLLLLKRLLPDTEDQAKRIAIYRRIILEHLSLHEYESTEYHLRLLQDLDDADAWLADWTEVLLELTAYRRDEQRLPHGKLNAAFIQAQQERLDRLSRWQGARHSTVHRLAAMARLEILDVLGDKKQALALSDALDLAGEKDTFSLHLIAMQQQKFLRLLDERERLLRMFRQLAEHSAFSERERLRYADAYKRSLLQGLARREQRQSLAKRLETVEPDSPLGFMLSIESHLLATDAASQAITQDHLTSLFQETGSFERRRALIMSAIDHAAYNDYQQLLYTMGLLWLDTVPVGHPERKHAEAIFADIVLEKAYAEMAGGHPTEAAELFHEITETTTSLEAHEGYIEASLRSGKFSEQLLAAYKTRYSDRSKAPEWAFVQAYLRGQRLNAITDLEKHRTEVDRDMALLLPALQVLPRSPEIHHLYAYLAHREFHRSHDHEMAMIAHTHYHLALDLAPRNPRRKASVLHELGLLQAALGNHHIALRHFQERARLPFTRPRQELSFRLDKARSHYFRGRYRTSKSEIESAQTLIDDHRDKLAEFRALVIDRGAFYHYVGGDYEQAENLYRALLPEIAGENLAERLKAHLGLGASLLKTSQYEPAIAELSHAWALLDSDEPMRRNETRAGRLDKDDYRHIVAGLLAHAQRGAGNFDAAFDAMRERRRWLLKRFEEYEQETYLQEAASASHHLAVLSVMQGRLGAAIRHIEEGLSDADTWRAHAGAPMDSVTLALLQTAAELCIFAGVSPGQFSIDIPARLNQAFEIIIRESNPKWLPTRRLFADYLAVFDLDGFKTLK
;
A
#
# COMPACT_ATOMS: atom_id res chain seq x y z
N MET A 1 -29.17 30.25 -62.50
CA MET A 1 -27.69 30.26 -62.34
C MET A 1 -27.21 28.83 -62.11
N ILE A 2 -25.92 28.57 -62.31
CA ILE A 2 -25.37 27.24 -62.63
C ILE A 2 -25.22 26.34 -61.39
N SER A 3 -25.30 25.01 -61.60
CA SER A 3 -24.91 23.89 -60.71
C SER A 3 -25.82 23.40 -59.55
N GLY A 4 -27.15 23.47 -59.68
CA GLY A 4 -28.08 22.81 -58.74
C GLY A 4 -27.87 21.30 -58.51
N ARG A 5 -27.25 20.57 -59.46
CA ARG A 5 -26.87 19.15 -59.31
C ARG A 5 -25.57 18.91 -58.54
N VAL A 6 -24.73 19.92 -58.30
CA VAL A 6 -23.40 19.73 -57.67
C VAL A 6 -23.50 19.65 -56.16
N ARG A 7 -24.34 20.49 -55.51
CA ARG A 7 -24.49 20.46 -54.03
C ARG A 7 -25.05 19.16 -53.48
N LEU A 8 -25.94 18.48 -54.20
CA LEU A 8 -26.40 17.15 -53.78
C LEU A 8 -25.25 16.13 -53.79
N LEU A 9 -24.31 16.23 -54.73
CA LEU A 9 -23.13 15.37 -54.80
C LEU A 9 -22.08 15.72 -53.74
N ASP A 10 -21.79 17.01 -53.53
CA ASP A 10 -20.91 17.50 -52.47
C ASP A 10 -21.31 16.91 -51.10
N TRP A 11 -22.62 16.90 -50.83
CA TRP A 11 -23.22 16.39 -49.60
C TRP A 11 -23.21 14.85 -49.52
N LEU A 12 -23.55 14.17 -50.62
CA LEU A 12 -23.54 12.71 -50.73
C LEU A 12 -22.14 12.08 -50.57
N VAL A 13 -21.06 12.84 -50.81
CA VAL A 13 -19.68 12.44 -50.49
C VAL A 13 -19.35 12.68 -49.01
N SER A 14 -19.85 13.77 -48.41
CA SER A 14 -19.63 14.10 -46.98
C SER A 14 -20.32 13.10 -46.02
N ALA A 15 -21.55 12.67 -46.34
CA ALA A 15 -22.33 11.72 -45.55
C ALA A 15 -21.73 10.29 -45.48
N ALA A 16 -20.59 10.02 -46.14
CA ALA A 16 -19.86 8.77 -45.99
C ALA A 16 -19.16 8.66 -44.61
N GLY A 17 -18.82 9.79 -43.98
CA GLY A 17 -18.08 9.81 -42.72
C GLY A 17 -18.83 9.34 -41.47
N GLN A 18 -20.15 9.08 -41.55
CA GLN A 18 -21.02 8.92 -40.37
C GLN A 18 -21.56 7.50 -40.09
N ILE A 19 -21.42 6.52 -41.00
CA ILE A 19 -22.09 5.19 -40.90
C ILE A 19 -21.61 4.35 -39.69
N PHE A 20 -20.42 4.64 -39.14
CA PHE A 20 -19.94 4.07 -37.87
C PHE A 20 -19.18 5.10 -37.03
N SER A 21 -19.60 5.28 -35.79
CA SER A 21 -18.71 5.78 -34.74
C SER A 21 -17.92 4.61 -34.11
N PRO A 22 -16.67 4.81 -33.64
CA PRO A 22 -15.90 3.76 -32.98
C PRO A 22 -16.58 3.12 -31.75
N ARG A 23 -17.65 3.75 -31.21
CA ARG A 23 -18.46 3.22 -30.09
C ARG A 23 -19.21 1.92 -30.42
N GLN A 24 -19.53 1.62 -31.67
CA GLN A 24 -20.31 0.41 -32.02
C GLN A 24 -19.48 -0.88 -31.93
N LEU A 25 -18.21 -0.85 -32.37
CA LEU A 25 -17.22 -1.92 -32.10
C LEU A 25 -16.92 -2.08 -30.59
N LEU A 26 -17.24 -1.07 -29.79
CA LEU A 26 -16.98 -0.94 -28.36
C LEU A 26 -18.11 -1.52 -27.49
N LEU A 27 -19.37 -1.49 -27.97
CA LEU A 27 -20.56 -1.98 -27.25
C LEU A 27 -20.69 -3.52 -27.31
N HIS A 28 -20.34 -4.13 -28.44
CA HIS A 28 -20.52 -5.56 -28.71
C HIS A 28 -19.27 -6.42 -28.41
N CYS A 29 -18.50 -6.04 -27.38
CA CYS A 29 -17.31 -6.76 -26.90
C CYS A 29 -17.45 -7.28 -25.46
N PRO A 30 -18.32 -8.27 -25.17
CA PRO A 30 -18.22 -9.03 -23.93
C PRO A 30 -16.97 -9.91 -23.94
N ASN A 31 -16.35 -10.07 -22.76
CA ASN A 31 -15.14 -10.84 -22.45
C ASN A 31 -14.77 -11.93 -23.48
N THR A 32 -13.72 -11.66 -24.26
CA THR A 32 -13.04 -12.64 -25.12
C THR A 32 -12.28 -13.67 -24.28
N ARG A 33 -12.40 -14.96 -24.66
CA ARG A 33 -11.48 -16.04 -24.24
C ARG A 33 -10.09 -15.82 -24.88
N HIS A 34 -9.08 -16.50 -24.34
CA HIS A 34 -7.68 -16.50 -24.80
C HIS A 34 -7.10 -17.93 -24.67
N PRO A 35 -6.07 -18.32 -25.46
CA PRO A 35 -5.52 -19.69 -25.46
C PRO A 35 -4.87 -20.13 -24.13
N TRP A 36 -4.57 -19.21 -23.21
CA TRP A 36 -4.06 -19.48 -21.86
C TRP A 36 -4.85 -20.54 -21.05
N ARG A 37 -6.10 -20.87 -21.43
CA ARG A 37 -7.04 -21.80 -20.79
C ARG A 37 -6.39 -22.95 -20.00
N ASN A 38 -5.52 -23.72 -20.67
CA ASN A 38 -5.14 -25.06 -20.22
C ASN A 38 -3.87 -25.04 -19.36
N ALA A 39 -3.16 -23.92 -19.29
CA ALA A 39 -1.88 -23.79 -18.60
C ALA A 39 -1.68 -22.37 -18.03
N LYS A 40 -2.51 -22.00 -17.06
CA LYS A 40 -2.26 -20.82 -16.20
C LYS A 40 -2.81 -21.00 -14.78
N SER A 41 -1.96 -20.76 -13.80
CA SER A 41 -2.31 -20.04 -12.57
C SER A 41 -2.42 -18.52 -12.88
N ALA A 42 -3.08 -17.72 -12.03
CA ALA A 42 -3.45 -16.30 -12.24
C ALA A 42 -4.74 -16.07 -13.10
N PHE A 43 -5.28 -14.82 -13.14
CA PHE A 43 -6.51 -14.35 -13.88
C PHE A 43 -7.87 -14.74 -13.24
N MET A 44 -9.07 -14.10 -13.32
CA MET A 44 -9.70 -12.87 -13.94
C MET A 44 -10.92 -13.22 -14.86
N PRO A 45 -11.95 -12.36 -15.10
CA PRO A 45 -12.56 -11.21 -14.37
C PRO A 45 -14.14 -11.32 -14.32
N SER A 46 -15.09 -10.33 -14.27
CA SER A 46 -15.14 -8.83 -14.31
C SER A 46 -16.51 -8.15 -13.93
N SER A 47 -16.45 -6.96 -13.30
CA SER A 47 -17.11 -5.64 -13.62
C SER A 47 -18.62 -5.36 -13.38
N ALA A 48 -19.10 -4.12 -13.14
CA ALA A 48 -18.52 -2.83 -12.64
C ALA A 48 -19.58 -1.70 -12.47
N ILE A 49 -19.42 -0.72 -11.55
CA ILE A 49 -20.38 0.40 -11.29
C ILE A 49 -19.65 1.77 -11.05
N SER A 50 -20.33 2.92 -11.17
CA SER A 50 -19.84 4.32 -10.93
C SER A 50 -21.02 5.35 -10.84
N ARG A 51 -20.96 6.69 -10.63
CA ARG A 51 -19.92 7.74 -10.87
C ARG A 51 -20.33 9.15 -10.32
N ARG A 52 -19.37 9.98 -9.84
CA ARG A 52 -19.27 11.49 -9.80
C ARG A 52 -19.04 12.17 -8.42
N ARG A 53 -17.86 12.79 -8.23
CA ARG A 53 -17.62 14.01 -7.41
C ARG A 53 -16.67 14.96 -8.17
N GLN A 54 -16.84 16.27 -7.99
CA GLN A 54 -15.92 17.31 -8.50
C GLN A 54 -14.78 17.54 -7.50
N ALA A 55 -13.58 17.90 -7.99
CA ALA A 55 -12.42 18.18 -7.14
C ALA A 55 -12.08 19.68 -7.15
N ARG A 56 -11.98 20.28 -5.97
CA ARG A 56 -11.31 21.59 -5.77
C ARG A 56 -9.83 21.36 -5.46
N THR A 57 -8.98 22.21 -6.01
CA THR A 57 -7.53 22.11 -5.94
C THR A 57 -6.96 22.77 -4.68
N TYR A 58 -6.14 22.05 -3.91
CA TYR A 58 -5.22 22.63 -2.93
C TYR A 58 -3.77 22.50 -3.41
N SER A 59 -3.02 23.59 -3.30
CA SER A 59 -1.61 23.68 -3.66
C SER A 59 -0.73 22.88 -2.68
N ARG A 60 0.23 22.10 -3.19
CA ARG A 60 1.33 21.53 -2.40
C ARG A 60 2.67 22.04 -2.95
N SER A 61 3.34 22.89 -2.18
CA SER A 61 4.71 23.32 -2.46
C SER A 61 5.72 22.19 -2.19
N PRO A 62 6.79 22.05 -2.98
CA PRO A 62 7.76 20.97 -2.82
C PRO A 62 8.87 21.33 -1.81
N VAL A 63 8.81 20.79 -0.60
CA VAL A 63 9.94 20.84 0.34
C VAL A 63 10.99 19.80 -0.06
N LYS A 64 12.21 20.24 -0.38
CA LYS A 64 13.36 19.36 -0.56
C LYS A 64 13.75 18.76 0.79
N ARG A 65 13.69 17.43 0.94
CA ARG A 65 14.38 16.75 2.05
C ARG A 65 15.89 16.83 1.83
N VAL A 66 16.60 17.38 2.80
CA VAL A 66 18.05 17.22 2.93
C VAL A 66 18.31 15.77 3.35
N THR A 67 19.25 15.11 2.67
CA THR A 67 19.66 13.74 2.99
C THR A 67 20.87 13.77 3.92
N GLU A 68 20.68 13.35 5.17
CA GLU A 68 21.78 13.02 6.08
C GLU A 68 22.14 11.52 6.02
N PRO A 69 23.38 11.14 6.42
CA PRO A 69 23.95 9.86 6.02
C PRO A 69 23.33 8.68 6.78
N SER A 70 22.52 7.92 6.06
CA SER A 70 21.98 6.64 6.49
C SER A 70 23.08 5.67 6.92
N THR A 71 22.89 5.01 8.07
CA THR A 71 23.50 3.71 8.36
C THR A 71 23.29 2.78 7.17
N THR A 72 24.38 2.27 6.59
CA THR A 72 24.34 1.48 5.36
C THR A 72 23.83 0.06 5.63
N LEU A 73 22.51 -0.09 5.82
CA LEU A 73 21.85 -1.37 5.62
C LEU A 73 21.90 -1.69 4.13
N ILE A 74 22.58 -2.79 3.80
CA ILE A 74 22.74 -3.29 2.43
C ILE A 74 21.35 -3.43 1.78
N VAL A 75 21.22 -2.88 0.57
CA VAL A 75 20.02 -3.00 -0.26
C VAL A 75 20.28 -4.12 -1.28
N PRO A 76 19.75 -5.35 -1.08
CA PRO A 76 19.85 -6.39 -2.10
C PRO A 76 18.94 -6.01 -3.26
N GLY A 77 19.53 -5.57 -4.38
CA GLY A 77 18.71 -4.99 -5.44
C GLY A 77 19.43 -4.47 -6.69
N ARG A 78 20.57 -5.07 -7.09
CA ARG A 78 21.17 -4.83 -8.42
C ARG A 78 22.31 -5.81 -8.79
N TYR A 79 22.02 -7.10 -8.85
CA TYR A 79 22.97 -8.09 -9.38
C TYR A 79 22.32 -8.89 -10.53
N LEU A 80 22.67 -8.50 -11.76
CA LEU A 80 22.41 -9.24 -12.99
C LEU A 80 23.69 -9.18 -13.83
N SER A 81 24.59 -10.13 -13.59
CA SER A 81 25.76 -10.36 -14.45
C SER A 81 25.58 -11.69 -15.17
N ARG A 82 25.50 -11.65 -16.50
CA ARG A 82 25.55 -12.86 -17.33
C ARG A 82 27.01 -13.29 -17.43
N ASN A 83 27.36 -14.46 -16.90
CA ASN A 83 28.65 -15.08 -17.21
C ASN A 83 28.49 -16.57 -17.50
N PRO A 84 28.52 -17.00 -18.77
CA PRO A 84 28.34 -18.40 -19.15
C PRO A 84 29.70 -19.11 -19.17
N ASN A 85 30.07 -19.78 -18.08
CA ASN A 85 31.07 -20.85 -18.11
C ASN A 85 30.85 -21.85 -16.97
N ARG A 86 30.21 -22.97 -17.30
CA ARG A 86 30.17 -24.19 -16.45
C ARG A 86 31.48 -24.95 -16.60
N LEU A 87 31.96 -25.56 -15.51
CA LEU A 87 32.47 -26.96 -15.42
C LEU A 87 33.37 -27.14 -14.17
N GLN A 88 32.78 -27.25 -12.96
CA GLN A 88 33.49 -27.86 -11.80
C GLN A 88 32.61 -28.25 -10.58
N THR A 89 31.28 -28.09 -10.63
CA THR A 89 30.39 -28.23 -9.46
C THR A 89 29.88 -29.64 -9.14
N CYS A 90 30.22 -30.68 -9.93
CA CYS A 90 29.63 -32.03 -9.77
C CYS A 90 30.33 -32.96 -8.75
N LEU A 91 31.24 -32.49 -7.88
CA LEU A 91 31.99 -33.38 -6.97
C LEU A 91 31.68 -33.25 -5.47
N TRP A 92 30.91 -32.23 -5.05
CA TRP A 92 30.71 -31.93 -3.62
C TRP A 92 29.36 -32.37 -3.04
N SER A 93 28.39 -32.74 -3.88
CA SER A 93 27.07 -33.25 -3.46
C SER A 93 27.09 -34.66 -2.84
N LEU A 94 28.25 -35.32 -2.77
CA LEU A 94 28.41 -36.67 -2.20
C LEU A 94 29.03 -36.72 -0.79
N LEU A 95 29.48 -35.59 -0.24
CA LEU A 95 30.08 -35.54 1.12
C LEU A 95 29.16 -34.90 2.19
N ALA A 96 28.12 -34.16 1.78
CA ALA A 96 27.14 -33.59 2.72
C ALA A 96 26.19 -34.65 3.33
N SER A 97 26.03 -35.81 2.68
CA SER A 97 25.04 -36.84 3.05
C SER A 97 25.39 -37.67 4.29
N GLY A 98 26.49 -37.37 4.99
CA GLY A 98 27.06 -38.23 6.03
C GLY A 98 26.82 -37.83 7.49
N LEU A 99 26.42 -36.58 7.79
CA LEU A 99 26.41 -36.05 9.17
C LEU A 99 25.14 -35.28 9.58
N LEU A 100 24.16 -35.09 8.69
CA LEU A 100 22.90 -34.40 8.99
C LEU A 100 21.81 -35.34 9.54
N SER A 101 22.09 -35.98 10.67
CA SER A 101 21.09 -36.78 11.41
C SER A 101 21.22 -36.62 12.92
N ASN A 102 21.12 -35.36 13.41
CA ASN A 102 20.69 -35.03 14.78
C ASN A 102 20.49 -33.51 15.04
N VAL A 103 20.06 -32.74 14.04
CA VAL A 103 19.53 -31.38 14.32
C VAL A 103 18.09 -31.55 14.79
N ALA A 104 17.89 -31.56 16.12
CA ALA A 104 16.57 -31.51 16.71
C ALA A 104 15.86 -30.22 16.25
N ILE A 105 14.68 -30.37 15.63
CA ILE A 105 13.90 -29.25 15.08
C ILE A 105 13.43 -28.37 16.25
N GLY A 106 14.21 -27.33 16.55
CA GLY A 106 13.95 -26.32 17.59
C GLY A 106 12.82 -25.36 17.23
N ALA A 107 11.70 -25.88 16.71
CA ALA A 107 10.51 -25.10 16.38
C ALA A 107 9.68 -24.78 17.63
N ASN A 108 10.30 -24.07 18.58
CA ASN A 108 9.55 -23.38 19.63
C ASN A 108 8.77 -22.20 19.00
N PRO A 109 7.53 -21.94 19.44
CA PRO A 109 6.83 -20.68 19.12
C PRO A 109 7.63 -19.47 19.65
N PRO A 110 7.35 -18.24 19.17
CA PRO A 110 8.26 -17.09 19.25
C PRO A 110 8.41 -16.41 20.63
N LYS A 111 8.57 -17.20 21.71
CA LYS A 111 8.82 -16.72 23.08
C LYS A 111 10.10 -15.89 23.23
N ASP A 112 11.04 -16.07 22.31
CA ASP A 112 12.37 -15.44 22.32
C ASP A 112 12.42 -14.09 21.60
N ARG A 113 11.28 -13.50 21.21
CA ARG A 113 11.20 -12.23 20.47
C ARG A 113 10.18 -11.28 21.13
N LEU A 114 10.29 -9.98 20.85
CA LEU A 114 9.23 -9.02 21.18
C LEU A 114 7.92 -9.44 20.50
N GLU A 115 6.82 -9.31 21.23
CA GLU A 115 5.46 -9.48 20.71
C GLU A 115 5.19 -8.48 19.59
N THR A 116 4.28 -8.83 18.67
CA THR A 116 4.04 -8.01 17.48
C THR A 116 2.59 -7.55 17.34
N MET A 117 2.41 -6.30 16.92
CA MET A 117 1.09 -5.77 16.59
C MET A 117 0.54 -6.42 15.31
N VAL A 118 -0.69 -6.89 15.39
CA VAL A 118 -1.46 -7.53 14.32
C VAL A 118 -2.36 -6.48 13.66
N GLY A 119 -2.14 -6.18 12.38
CA GLY A 119 -3.01 -5.25 11.66
C GLY A 119 -4.36 -5.89 11.35
N LEU A 120 -5.44 -5.39 11.97
CA LEU A 120 -6.80 -5.87 11.76
C LEU A 120 -7.46 -5.23 10.52
N THR A 121 -6.95 -4.09 10.06
CA THR A 121 -7.42 -3.40 8.85
C THR A 121 -6.25 -3.05 7.93
N ALA A 122 -6.56 -2.81 6.64
CA ALA A 122 -5.62 -2.27 5.67
C ALA A 122 -6.33 -1.53 4.54
N GLY A 123 -5.61 -0.62 3.89
CA GLY A 123 -6.08 0.10 2.71
C GLY A 123 -5.27 1.36 2.45
N ARG A 124 -5.80 2.26 1.63
CA ARG A 124 -5.38 3.67 1.52
C ARG A 124 -6.53 4.58 1.98
N TYR A 125 -7.11 4.21 3.12
CA TYR A 125 -8.23 4.81 3.80
C TYR A 125 -7.93 4.81 5.29
N ASP A 126 -8.46 5.77 6.04
CA ASP A 126 -8.32 5.84 7.49
C ASP A 126 -9.35 4.93 8.15
N HIS A 127 -8.86 4.05 9.01
CA HIS A 127 -9.63 3.12 9.83
C HIS A 127 -9.21 3.32 11.29
N PHE A 128 -10.13 3.77 12.13
CA PHE A 128 -9.80 4.25 13.48
C PHE A 128 -10.90 4.01 14.52
N GLN A 129 -10.54 4.15 15.79
CA GLN A 129 -11.40 3.94 16.96
C GLN A 129 -12.10 2.56 16.96
N GLY A 130 -11.33 1.51 16.70
CA GLY A 130 -11.82 0.13 16.73
C GLY A 130 -12.34 -0.31 18.10
N GLN A 131 -13.44 -1.05 18.08
CA GLN A 131 -14.10 -1.69 19.22
C GLN A 131 -14.27 -3.17 18.88
N LEU A 132 -13.62 -4.07 19.64
CA LEU A 132 -13.78 -5.52 19.48
C LEU A 132 -14.89 -5.99 20.43
N ALA A 133 -15.85 -6.77 19.91
CA ALA A 133 -16.91 -7.36 20.72
C ALA A 133 -16.37 -8.53 21.57
N ASP A 134 -17.16 -8.95 22.58
CA ASP A 134 -16.81 -10.05 23.50
C ASP A 134 -16.66 -11.42 22.84
N ASP A 135 -17.14 -11.57 21.59
CA ASP A 135 -16.88 -12.75 20.77
C ASP A 135 -15.39 -12.88 20.36
N GLY A 136 -14.60 -11.80 20.47
CA GLY A 136 -13.20 -11.74 20.05
C GLY A 136 -12.99 -11.77 18.52
N GLU A 137 -14.07 -11.76 17.75
CA GLU A 137 -14.09 -11.96 16.29
C GLU A 137 -14.70 -10.77 15.54
N THR A 138 -15.52 -9.94 16.17
CA THR A 138 -16.26 -8.87 15.48
C THR A 138 -15.74 -7.49 15.88
N LEU A 139 -15.21 -6.75 14.90
CA LEU A 139 -14.67 -5.39 15.08
C LEU A 139 -15.60 -4.35 14.47
N SER A 140 -16.03 -3.36 15.26
CA SER A 140 -16.71 -2.13 14.81
C SER A 140 -15.75 -0.94 14.84
N PHE A 141 -15.79 -0.06 13.83
CA PHE A 141 -14.81 1.03 13.68
C PHE A 141 -15.26 2.13 12.71
N VAL A 142 -14.61 3.30 12.75
CA VAL A 142 -14.84 4.39 11.78
C VAL A 142 -13.94 4.21 10.55
N SER A 143 -14.51 4.38 9.35
CA SER A 143 -13.83 4.28 8.07
C SER A 143 -14.14 5.49 7.19
N ASN A 144 -13.14 6.05 6.49
CA ASN A 144 -13.38 7.07 5.44
C ASN A 144 -13.39 6.53 4.00
N ALA A 145 -13.55 5.21 3.82
CA ALA A 145 -13.49 4.55 2.51
C ALA A 145 -14.50 5.08 1.49
N ASN A 146 -15.67 5.52 1.95
CA ASN A 146 -16.75 6.06 1.12
C ASN A 146 -16.72 7.60 0.97
N THR A 147 -15.61 8.24 1.38
CA THR A 147 -15.38 9.71 1.39
C THR A 147 -16.12 10.51 2.47
N THR A 148 -17.08 9.89 3.14
CA THR A 148 -17.67 10.23 4.45
C THR A 148 -17.06 9.33 5.52
N THR A 149 -17.02 9.77 6.77
CA THR A 149 -16.64 8.97 7.94
C THR A 149 -17.83 8.15 8.41
N GLU A 150 -17.71 6.83 8.30
CA GLU A 150 -18.84 5.91 8.43
C GLU A 150 -18.47 4.73 9.32
N ILE A 151 -19.39 4.33 10.19
CA ILE A 151 -19.17 3.18 11.08
C ILE A 151 -19.36 1.88 10.31
N HIS A 152 -18.26 1.12 10.23
CA HIS A 152 -18.18 -0.19 9.62
C HIS A 152 -18.05 -1.28 10.69
N ARG A 153 -18.44 -2.50 10.33
CA ARG A 153 -18.28 -3.73 11.13
C ARG A 153 -17.71 -4.83 10.25
N GLN A 154 -16.70 -5.54 10.74
CA GLN A 154 -16.05 -6.66 10.05
C GLN A 154 -15.94 -7.88 10.98
N SER A 155 -16.00 -9.08 10.40
CA SER A 155 -15.52 -10.29 11.07
C SER A 155 -14.03 -10.44 10.79
N LEU A 156 -13.22 -10.56 11.83
CA LEU A 156 -11.79 -10.81 11.76
C LEU A 156 -11.44 -12.18 11.13
N LEU A 157 -12.43 -13.06 10.98
CA LEU A 157 -12.24 -14.38 10.35
C LEU A 157 -12.63 -14.42 8.88
N ARG A 158 -13.72 -13.78 8.44
CA ARG A 158 -14.32 -14.11 7.13
C ARG A 158 -14.82 -12.97 6.28
N ASN A 159 -15.13 -11.80 6.84
CA ASN A 159 -15.90 -10.79 6.13
C ASN A 159 -15.11 -9.50 5.94
N ALA A 160 -15.31 -8.86 4.80
CA ALA A 160 -14.85 -7.50 4.59
C ALA A 160 -15.55 -6.50 5.54
N PRO A 161 -15.02 -5.28 5.72
CA PRO A 161 -15.75 -4.18 6.32
C PRO A 161 -17.09 -3.97 5.62
N THR A 162 -18.18 -4.11 6.38
CA THR A 162 -19.54 -3.78 5.94
C THR A 162 -20.02 -2.54 6.68
N LEU A 163 -20.76 -1.67 6.01
CA LEU A 163 -21.40 -0.52 6.63
C LEU A 163 -22.46 -1.00 7.64
N VAL A 164 -22.48 -0.46 8.86
CA VAL A 164 -23.46 -0.88 9.88
C VAL A 164 -24.85 -0.30 9.59
N PHE A 165 -24.88 0.97 9.21
CA PHE A 165 -26.04 1.73 8.74
C PHE A 165 -25.55 2.91 7.89
N ASP A 166 -26.37 3.38 6.96
CA ASP A 166 -26.09 4.58 6.17
C ASP A 166 -26.78 5.79 6.82
N ASP A 167 -26.00 6.63 7.51
CA ASP A 167 -26.50 7.86 8.12
C ASP A 167 -26.56 9.04 7.13
N ASN A 168 -26.12 8.85 5.88
CA ASN A 168 -25.98 9.90 4.84
C ASN A 168 -25.12 11.10 5.29
N ALA A 169 -24.32 10.95 6.34
CA ALA A 169 -23.53 11.98 6.99
C ALA A 169 -22.30 11.39 7.69
N ASP A 170 -21.44 12.26 8.22
CA ASP A 170 -20.30 11.84 9.03
C ASP A 170 -20.76 11.24 10.37
N THR A 171 -20.05 10.20 10.83
CA THR A 171 -20.30 9.49 12.08
C THR A 171 -18.97 9.15 12.76
N SER A 172 -18.94 9.23 14.10
CA SER A 172 -17.68 9.08 14.85
C SER A 172 -17.87 8.47 16.24
N GLN A 173 -16.75 8.12 16.89
CA GLN A 173 -16.68 7.59 18.25
C GLN A 173 -17.62 6.39 18.55
N PRO A 174 -17.55 5.29 17.77
CA PRO A 174 -18.27 4.07 18.09
C PRO A 174 -17.87 3.54 19.48
N ARG A 175 -18.88 3.18 20.27
CA ARG A 175 -18.78 2.55 21.59
C ARG A 175 -19.81 1.43 21.68
N LEU A 176 -19.36 0.18 21.74
CA LEU A 176 -20.25 -0.95 22.00
C LEU A 176 -20.79 -0.86 23.44
N SER A 177 -22.06 -1.20 23.63
CA SER A 177 -22.62 -1.35 24.98
C SER A 177 -21.95 -2.52 25.72
N PRO A 178 -21.86 -2.49 27.07
CA PRO A 178 -21.30 -3.59 27.86
C PRO A 178 -22.02 -4.94 27.66
N ASP A 179 -23.26 -4.95 27.17
CA ASP A 179 -24.01 -6.16 26.80
C ASP A 179 -23.86 -6.56 25.31
N GLY A 180 -23.13 -5.79 24.51
CA GLY A 180 -22.90 -6.01 23.08
C GLY A 180 -24.13 -5.83 22.16
N GLN A 181 -25.31 -5.46 22.68
CA GLN A 181 -26.55 -5.39 21.89
C GLN A 181 -26.71 -4.08 21.11
N SER A 182 -26.03 -3.02 21.54
CA SER A 182 -26.20 -1.66 21.03
C SER A 182 -24.85 -0.99 20.74
N LEU A 183 -24.89 0.04 19.89
CA LEU A 183 -23.76 0.88 19.55
C LEU A 183 -24.11 2.34 19.81
N LEU A 184 -23.36 3.00 20.68
CA LEU A 184 -23.39 4.44 20.89
C LEU A 184 -22.38 5.11 19.94
N TYR A 185 -22.75 6.22 19.34
CA TYR A 185 -21.93 6.98 18.40
C TYR A 185 -22.35 8.46 18.37
N ILE A 186 -21.55 9.29 17.68
CA ILE A 186 -21.90 10.68 17.36
C ILE A 186 -22.29 10.75 15.88
N SER A 187 -23.48 11.28 15.58
CA SER A 187 -24.01 11.51 14.23
C SER A 187 -23.97 12.99 13.86
N TYR A 188 -23.48 13.34 12.68
CA TYR A 188 -23.51 14.72 12.15
C TYR A 188 -24.56 14.89 11.04
N GLN A 189 -25.66 14.12 11.11
CA GLN A 189 -26.71 14.15 10.09
C GLN A 189 -27.56 15.42 10.12
N GLU A 190 -27.92 15.86 11.31
CA GLU A 190 -28.91 16.92 11.52
C GLU A 190 -28.21 18.30 11.53
N ASP A 191 -27.07 18.39 12.20
CA ASP A 191 -26.22 19.57 12.24
C ASP A 191 -24.73 19.23 12.47
N ALA A 192 -23.86 20.26 12.40
CA ALA A 192 -22.41 20.11 12.48
C ALA A 192 -21.84 19.99 13.91
N SER A 193 -22.66 20.18 14.94
CA SER A 193 -22.31 20.08 16.36
C SER A 193 -22.38 18.63 16.87
N GLY A 194 -23.16 17.79 16.18
CA GLY A 194 -23.18 16.34 16.32
C GLY A 194 -24.02 15.85 17.50
N ASP A 195 -24.77 14.78 17.26
CA ASP A 195 -25.74 14.20 18.18
C ASP A 195 -25.31 12.85 18.76
N ALA A 196 -25.57 12.62 20.05
CA ALA A 196 -25.36 11.35 20.71
C ALA A 196 -26.50 10.37 20.34
N CYS A 197 -26.17 9.35 19.53
CA CYS A 197 -27.13 8.41 18.99
C CYS A 197 -26.78 6.95 19.34
N ILE A 198 -27.82 6.13 19.49
CA ILE A 198 -27.75 4.70 19.78
C ILE A 198 -28.36 3.94 18.61
N TYR A 199 -27.66 2.92 18.12
CA TYR A 199 -28.13 1.96 17.13
C TYR A 199 -28.26 0.57 17.78
N HIS A 200 -29.41 -0.08 17.64
CA HIS A 200 -29.64 -1.42 18.17
C HIS A 200 -29.43 -2.48 17.08
N PHE A 201 -28.47 -3.40 17.25
CA PHE A 201 -28.06 -4.31 16.19
C PHE A 201 -29.15 -5.30 15.75
N LYS A 202 -30.04 -5.70 16.66
CA LYS A 202 -31.09 -6.70 16.40
C LYS A 202 -32.34 -6.09 15.78
N GLN A 203 -32.78 -4.95 16.29
CA GLN A 203 -33.94 -4.19 15.83
C GLN A 203 -33.64 -3.41 14.53
N ARG A 204 -32.35 -3.07 14.31
CA ARG A 204 -31.84 -2.26 13.18
C ARG A 204 -32.42 -0.85 13.11
N ASP A 205 -32.78 -0.29 14.26
CA ASP A 205 -33.22 1.09 14.42
C ASP A 205 -32.14 1.94 15.11
N ARG A 206 -32.25 3.26 14.90
CA ARG A 206 -31.41 4.29 15.55
C ARG A 206 -32.28 5.30 16.29
N ARG A 207 -31.74 5.83 17.38
CA ARG A 207 -32.36 6.87 18.20
C ARG A 207 -31.29 7.83 18.73
N CYS A 208 -31.51 9.12 18.59
CA CYS A 208 -30.65 10.16 19.18
C CYS A 208 -31.27 10.68 20.48
N LEU A 209 -30.41 11.05 21.44
CA LEU A 209 -30.79 11.52 22.77
C LEU A 209 -30.62 13.04 22.92
N THR A 210 -29.63 13.63 22.25
CA THR A 210 -29.42 15.09 22.16
C THR A 210 -30.15 15.69 20.94
N ASP A 211 -30.07 17.01 20.81
CA ASP A 211 -30.67 17.81 19.74
C ASP A 211 -29.71 18.91 19.25
N GLU A 212 -30.13 19.65 18.22
CA GLU A 212 -29.36 20.71 17.57
C GLU A 212 -28.95 21.90 18.48
N ASN A 213 -29.41 21.92 19.74
CA ASN A 213 -29.04 22.92 20.73
C ASN A 213 -27.76 22.54 21.52
N THR A 214 -27.18 21.37 21.23
CA THR A 214 -26.14 20.74 22.05
C THR A 214 -24.99 20.18 21.19
N GLU A 215 -23.77 20.70 21.32
CA GLU A 215 -22.59 20.12 20.67
C GLU A 215 -22.06 18.92 21.46
N VAL A 216 -22.00 17.73 20.86
CA VAL A 216 -21.51 16.50 21.51
C VAL A 216 -20.04 16.25 21.16
N LEU A 217 -19.18 16.33 22.17
CA LEU A 217 -17.72 16.24 22.05
C LEU A 217 -17.17 14.82 22.29
N HIS A 218 -17.79 14.05 23.17
CA HIS A 218 -17.38 12.67 23.49
C HIS A 218 -18.53 11.85 24.08
N VAL A 219 -18.57 10.56 23.79
CA VAL A 219 -19.60 9.62 24.29
C VAL A 219 -19.00 8.35 24.89
N PHE A 220 -19.64 7.81 25.94
CA PHE A 220 -19.30 6.52 26.56
C PHE A 220 -20.50 5.87 27.26
N TRP A 221 -20.42 4.57 27.52
CA TRP A 221 -21.44 3.81 28.26
C TRP A 221 -21.14 3.76 29.76
N PHE A 222 -22.19 3.76 30.59
CA PHE A 222 -22.09 3.25 31.96
C PHE A 222 -22.12 1.72 31.95
N PRO A 223 -21.50 1.04 32.94
CA PRO A 223 -21.42 -0.43 32.98
C PRO A 223 -22.78 -1.14 33.09
N ASP A 224 -23.85 -0.42 33.45
CA ASP A 224 -25.21 -0.95 33.53
C ASP A 224 -25.90 -1.15 32.17
N SER A 225 -25.31 -0.68 31.06
CA SER A 225 -25.92 -0.66 29.70
C SER A 225 -27.27 0.08 29.59
N LEU A 226 -27.71 0.78 30.65
CA LEU A 226 -28.97 1.53 30.72
C LEU A 226 -28.75 3.04 30.69
N HIS A 227 -27.52 3.50 30.95
CA HIS A 227 -27.13 4.90 30.88
C HIS A 227 -25.91 5.14 29.98
N ILE A 228 -25.87 6.33 29.39
CA ILE A 228 -24.70 6.85 28.67
C ILE A 228 -24.19 8.13 29.34
N GLY A 229 -22.91 8.41 29.17
CA GLY A 229 -22.33 9.72 29.42
C GLY A 229 -22.04 10.42 28.09
N ALA A 230 -22.49 11.67 27.95
CA ALA A 230 -22.10 12.55 26.85
C ALA A 230 -21.44 13.82 27.41
N LEU A 231 -20.27 14.14 26.88
CA LEU A 231 -19.60 15.42 27.10
C LEU A 231 -20.12 16.41 26.07
N THR A 232 -20.70 17.50 26.54
CA THR A 232 -21.50 18.44 25.74
C THR A 232 -21.11 19.89 25.98
N ARG A 233 -21.48 20.80 25.08
CA ARG A 233 -21.52 22.26 25.34
C ARG A 233 -22.62 22.92 24.52
N THR A 234 -23.13 24.06 24.98
CA THR A 234 -24.17 24.86 24.30
C THR A 234 -23.62 25.88 23.31
N GLY A 235 -22.31 26.15 23.34
CA GLY A 235 -21.67 27.12 22.49
C GLY A 235 -20.15 27.01 22.52
N LEU A 236 -19.48 27.50 21.48
CA LEU A 236 -18.03 27.31 21.26
C LEU A 236 -17.12 27.80 22.41
N LEU A 237 -17.61 28.76 23.21
CA LEU A 237 -16.89 29.35 24.36
C LEU A 237 -17.42 28.88 25.71
N ASP A 238 -18.51 28.09 25.72
CA ASP A 238 -19.14 27.62 26.95
C ASP A 238 -18.31 26.50 27.59
N THR A 239 -18.48 26.34 28.91
CA THR A 239 -17.78 25.31 29.67
C THR A 239 -18.35 23.94 29.31
N HIS A 240 -17.48 22.93 29.11
CA HIS A 240 -17.96 21.57 28.82
C HIS A 240 -18.75 21.01 30.02
N GLU A 241 -19.87 20.37 29.72
CA GLU A 241 -20.75 19.70 30.66
C GLU A 241 -20.79 18.21 30.37
N LEU A 242 -20.36 17.38 31.32
CA LEU A 242 -20.59 15.95 31.28
C LEU A 242 -21.98 15.66 31.86
N ARG A 243 -22.86 15.15 31.00
CA ARG A 243 -24.25 14.81 31.32
C ARG A 243 -24.49 13.31 31.17
N LYS A 244 -25.31 12.75 32.06
CA LYS A 244 -25.75 11.35 32.05
C LYS A 244 -27.19 11.27 31.55
N TYR A 245 -27.42 10.36 30.63
CA TYR A 245 -28.72 10.14 29.98
C TYR A 245 -29.14 8.68 30.16
N SER A 246 -30.43 8.43 30.33
CA SER A 246 -30.98 7.07 30.21
C SER A 246 -31.24 6.73 28.74
N VAL A 247 -30.99 5.49 28.32
CA VAL A 247 -31.25 5.02 26.94
C VAL A 247 -32.72 5.20 26.52
N GLY A 248 -33.65 5.19 27.49
CA GLY A 248 -35.09 5.40 27.23
C GLY A 248 -35.55 6.85 27.12
N GLN A 249 -34.68 7.82 27.41
CA GLN A 249 -34.98 9.26 27.56
C GLN A 249 -35.29 9.96 26.22
N ARG A 250 -36.17 10.97 26.19
CA ARG A 250 -36.61 11.59 24.91
C ARG A 250 -35.49 12.44 24.32
N ARG A 251 -35.51 12.61 22.99
CA ARG A 251 -34.58 13.49 22.28
C ARG A 251 -34.74 14.94 22.80
N GLY A 252 -33.64 15.60 23.14
CA GLY A 252 -33.61 16.96 23.67
C GLY A 252 -33.85 17.08 25.19
N ASP A 253 -34.18 15.99 25.90
CA ASP A 253 -34.17 16.00 27.37
C ASP A 253 -32.70 16.13 27.84
N THR A 254 -32.29 17.22 28.48
CA THR A 254 -30.84 17.50 28.72
C THR A 254 -30.16 16.68 29.85
N GLY A 255 -30.87 15.73 30.49
CA GLY A 255 -30.26 14.73 31.39
C GLY A 255 -29.69 15.25 32.72
N GLU A 256 -29.00 14.35 33.44
CA GLU A 256 -28.39 14.62 34.75
C GLU A 256 -26.98 15.21 34.57
N LEU A 257 -26.73 16.43 35.09
CA LEU A 257 -25.40 17.04 35.07
C LEU A 257 -24.48 16.39 36.12
N LEU A 258 -23.41 15.72 35.68
CA LEU A 258 -22.41 15.13 36.57
C LEU A 258 -21.24 16.07 36.86
N LEU A 259 -20.79 16.85 35.87
CA LEU A 259 -19.61 17.72 36.00
C LEU A 259 -19.65 18.85 34.97
N SER A 260 -19.54 20.10 35.41
CA SER A 260 -19.31 21.27 34.54
C SER A 260 -17.85 21.72 34.69
N ARG A 261 -17.03 21.42 33.67
CA ARG A 261 -15.59 21.71 33.59
C ARG A 261 -15.06 21.39 32.19
N ASN A 262 -14.16 22.22 31.66
CA ASN A 262 -13.44 21.90 30.42
C ASN A 262 -12.52 20.68 30.59
N ILE A 263 -12.94 19.57 29.99
CA ILE A 263 -12.26 18.25 30.02
C ILE A 263 -12.29 17.60 28.64
N ALA A 264 -11.50 16.55 28.44
CA ALA A 264 -11.49 15.70 27.24
C ALA A 264 -11.45 14.21 27.61
N ALA A 265 -11.96 13.38 26.69
CA ALA A 265 -11.98 11.91 26.75
C ALA A 265 -12.38 11.31 28.13
N PRO A 266 -13.55 11.67 28.68
CA PRO A 266 -14.06 11.05 29.90
C PRO A 266 -14.37 9.56 29.69
N THR A 267 -14.04 8.73 30.69
CA THR A 267 -14.34 7.30 30.77
C THR A 267 -14.74 6.92 32.19
N VAL A 268 -15.51 5.85 32.37
CA VAL A 268 -15.98 5.38 33.69
C VAL A 268 -15.44 3.98 33.99
N SER A 269 -15.14 3.70 35.25
CA SER A 269 -14.69 2.38 35.70
C SER A 269 -15.79 1.32 35.55
N PRO A 270 -15.43 0.03 35.36
CA PRO A 270 -16.41 -1.05 35.22
C PRO A 270 -17.33 -1.26 36.45
N ASP A 271 -16.92 -0.78 37.63
CA ASP A 271 -17.73 -0.76 38.86
C ASP A 271 -18.63 0.48 38.97
N GLY A 272 -18.55 1.42 38.03
CA GLY A 272 -19.31 2.67 38.02
C GLY A 272 -18.90 3.72 39.06
N ARG A 273 -17.86 3.46 39.87
CA ARG A 273 -17.49 4.30 41.03
C ARG A 273 -16.52 5.44 40.70
N TRP A 274 -15.82 5.39 39.57
CA TRP A 274 -14.79 6.34 39.20
C TRP A 274 -14.95 6.84 37.77
N LEU A 275 -14.96 8.17 37.60
CA LEU A 275 -14.84 8.87 36.33
C LEU A 275 -13.38 9.29 36.14
N VAL A 276 -12.81 9.05 34.96
CA VAL A 276 -11.44 9.49 34.61
C VAL A 276 -11.50 10.38 33.38
N TYR A 277 -10.82 11.53 33.42
CA TYR A 277 -10.80 12.49 32.31
C TYR A 277 -9.47 13.26 32.23
N VAL A 278 -9.15 13.77 31.04
CA VAL A 278 -8.02 14.69 30.83
C VAL A 278 -8.50 16.14 31.04
N PRO A 279 -7.95 16.91 31.98
CA PRO A 279 -8.30 18.33 32.12
C PRO A 279 -7.78 19.15 30.93
N LEU A 280 -8.56 20.14 30.51
CA LEU A 280 -8.18 21.11 29.49
C LEU A 280 -7.86 22.48 30.10
N GLU A 281 -6.75 23.09 29.67
CA GLU A 281 -6.28 24.40 30.10
C GLU A 281 -6.31 25.41 28.93
N GLN A 282 -6.56 26.69 29.20
CA GLN A 282 -6.53 27.74 28.17
C GLN A 282 -5.09 28.09 27.76
N GLY A 283 -4.80 28.07 26.46
CA GLY A 283 -3.46 28.41 25.95
C GLY A 283 -3.11 29.89 26.13
N THR A 284 -2.03 30.19 26.85
CA THR A 284 -1.61 31.54 27.23
C THR A 284 -0.85 32.34 26.15
N SER A 285 -0.60 31.76 24.98
CA SER A 285 0.27 32.34 23.94
C SER A 285 -0.48 32.76 22.68
N GLY A 286 -0.61 34.08 22.48
CA GLY A 286 -1.11 34.69 21.24
C GLY A 286 -2.49 35.33 21.35
N GLN A 287 -2.82 36.22 20.41
CA GLN A 287 -4.05 37.05 20.43
C GLN A 287 -5.35 36.27 20.12
N PHE A 288 -5.28 34.93 20.07
CA PHE A 288 -6.36 34.02 19.72
C PHE A 288 -6.48 32.89 20.75
N SER A 289 -6.55 33.28 22.03
CA SER A 289 -6.62 32.39 23.19
C SER A 289 -8.01 31.75 23.37
N PHE A 290 -8.46 31.01 22.35
CA PHE A 290 -9.59 30.07 22.43
C PHE A 290 -9.13 28.61 22.28
N MET A 291 -7.84 28.37 22.02
CA MET A 291 -7.28 27.03 21.94
C MET A 291 -7.09 26.43 23.34
N MET A 292 -7.94 25.47 23.68
CA MET A 292 -7.78 24.60 24.83
C MET A 292 -6.68 23.56 24.58
N ARG A 293 -5.81 23.33 25.56
CA ARG A 293 -4.74 22.31 25.52
C ARG A 293 -4.97 21.23 26.57
N ALA A 294 -4.64 19.99 26.25
CA ALA A 294 -4.59 18.91 27.24
C ALA A 294 -3.50 19.21 28.28
N SER A 295 -3.86 19.14 29.56
CA SER A 295 -2.90 19.20 30.66
C SER A 295 -2.04 17.92 30.74
N SER A 296 -0.95 17.97 31.51
CA SER A 296 -0.17 16.76 31.81
C SER A 296 -0.91 15.89 32.84
N GLY A 297 -1.25 14.66 32.45
CA GLY A 297 -1.97 13.69 33.28
C GLY A 297 -3.48 13.68 33.12
N PHE A 298 -4.16 13.03 34.07
CA PHE A 298 -5.62 12.88 34.10
C PHE A 298 -6.17 12.88 35.54
N VAL A 299 -7.42 13.29 35.72
CA VAL A 299 -8.08 13.30 37.03
C VAL A 299 -8.89 12.03 37.22
N LEU A 300 -8.68 11.39 38.37
CA LEU A 300 -9.50 10.34 38.95
C LEU A 300 -10.57 11.01 39.83
N HIS A 301 -11.82 11.02 39.37
CA HIS A 301 -12.96 11.66 40.02
C HIS A 301 -13.91 10.60 40.58
N PRO A 302 -14.10 10.49 41.90
CA PRO A 302 -15.03 9.52 42.49
C PRO A 302 -16.48 9.95 42.26
N LEU A 303 -17.31 9.04 41.77
CA LEU A 303 -18.77 9.22 41.64
C LEU A 303 -19.51 8.79 42.92
N ILE A 304 -18.78 8.37 43.95
CA ILE A 304 -19.29 8.03 45.29
C ILE A 304 -18.96 9.14 46.30
N SER A 305 -19.88 9.40 47.22
CA SER A 305 -19.71 10.42 48.25
C SER A 305 -18.58 10.09 49.23
N GLY A 306 -17.84 11.11 49.69
CA GLY A 306 -16.82 10.99 50.74
C GLY A 306 -15.38 10.86 50.25
N LEU A 307 -15.14 10.78 48.94
CA LEU A 307 -13.80 10.85 48.33
C LEU A 307 -13.65 12.14 47.50
N SER A 308 -12.42 12.64 47.39
CA SER A 308 -12.11 13.86 46.61
C SER A 308 -11.41 13.51 45.29
N PRO A 309 -11.62 14.26 44.19
CA PRO A 309 -10.91 14.07 42.93
C PRO A 309 -9.39 14.20 43.08
N ARG A 310 -8.63 13.40 42.33
CA ARG A 310 -7.15 13.38 42.36
C ARG A 310 -6.57 13.49 40.97
N LEU A 311 -5.64 14.41 40.77
CA LEU A 311 -4.85 14.49 39.54
C LEU A 311 -3.69 13.50 39.59
N PHE A 312 -3.72 12.49 38.72
CA PHE A 312 -2.57 11.63 38.46
C PHE A 312 -1.75 12.25 37.33
N ARG A 313 -0.45 12.47 37.60
CA ARG A 313 0.54 12.79 36.57
C ARG A 313 1.52 11.62 36.46
N PRO A 314 1.73 11.03 35.26
CA PRO A 314 2.85 10.14 35.08
C PRO A 314 4.16 10.93 35.20
N ASP A 315 5.22 10.30 35.71
CA ASP A 315 6.57 10.89 35.74
C ASP A 315 7.22 10.77 34.35
N MET A 316 6.59 11.38 33.34
CA MET A 316 6.98 11.38 31.92
C MET A 316 6.71 12.76 31.28
N PRO A 317 7.46 13.16 30.24
CA PRO A 317 7.24 14.43 29.55
C PRO A 317 6.00 14.40 28.64
N GLY A 318 5.54 15.60 28.27
CA GLY A 318 4.48 15.81 27.28
C GLY A 318 3.06 15.63 27.83
N SER A 319 2.13 15.23 26.96
CA SER A 319 0.69 15.21 27.24
C SER A 319 0.12 13.79 27.29
N THR A 320 -0.96 13.63 28.07
CA THR A 320 -1.67 12.36 28.25
C THR A 320 -3.04 12.43 27.59
N GLY A 321 -3.46 11.37 26.91
CA GLY A 321 -4.71 11.32 26.15
C GLY A 321 -5.41 9.97 26.23
N PHE A 322 -6.70 9.97 25.89
CA PHE A 322 -7.52 8.78 25.65
C PHE A 322 -7.45 7.70 26.77
N PRO A 323 -7.74 8.05 28.04
CA PRO A 323 -7.83 7.06 29.11
C PRO A 323 -9.00 6.10 28.86
N THR A 324 -8.81 4.82 29.17
CA THR A 324 -9.85 3.78 29.08
C THR A 324 -9.59 2.66 30.08
N PHE A 325 -10.64 2.10 30.67
CA PHE A 325 -10.51 0.98 31.60
C PHE A 325 -10.46 -0.36 30.87
N SER A 326 -9.69 -1.29 31.42
CA SER A 326 -9.84 -2.72 31.14
C SER A 326 -11.21 -3.23 31.58
N PRO A 327 -11.81 -4.21 30.87
CA PRO A 327 -13.10 -4.79 31.28
C PRO A 327 -13.10 -5.44 32.68
N ASP A 328 -11.94 -5.89 33.17
CA ASP A 328 -11.77 -6.46 34.50
C ASP A 328 -11.52 -5.42 35.61
N GLY A 329 -11.40 -4.13 35.25
CA GLY A 329 -11.15 -3.03 36.17
C GLY A 329 -9.73 -2.96 36.76
N GLN A 330 -8.81 -3.86 36.40
CA GLN A 330 -7.48 -3.93 37.03
C GLN A 330 -6.46 -2.92 36.48
N TYR A 331 -6.72 -2.39 35.28
CA TYR A 331 -5.83 -1.49 34.56
C TYR A 331 -6.59 -0.32 33.91
N LEU A 332 -5.94 0.84 33.91
CA LEU A 332 -6.28 1.99 33.08
C LEU A 332 -5.25 2.11 31.95
N TYR A 333 -5.70 1.95 30.71
CA TYR A 333 -4.90 2.17 29.51
C TYR A 333 -4.99 3.63 29.08
N PHE A 334 -3.91 4.18 28.53
CA PHE A 334 -3.87 5.56 28.03
C PHE A 334 -2.82 5.73 26.92
N THR A 335 -2.91 6.83 26.20
CA THR A 335 -1.87 7.30 25.27
C THR A 335 -1.02 8.38 25.94
N GLN A 336 0.29 8.31 25.80
CA GLN A 336 1.22 9.37 26.18
C GLN A 336 1.99 9.84 24.94
N PHE A 337 2.05 11.15 24.75
CA PHE A 337 2.99 11.80 23.83
C PHE A 337 4.20 12.21 24.67
N LEU A 338 5.38 11.64 24.38
CA LEU A 338 6.61 11.87 25.17
C LEU A 338 7.85 12.21 24.32
N ASN A 339 7.67 12.30 23.01
CA ASN A 339 8.72 12.49 22.02
C ASN A 339 8.28 13.50 20.97
N ASP A 340 9.16 14.45 20.63
CA ASP A 340 8.97 15.44 19.56
C ASP A 340 9.39 14.80 18.24
N THR A 341 8.52 13.92 17.77
CA THR A 341 8.71 13.09 16.57
C THR A 341 8.41 13.82 15.27
N ASN A 342 7.77 14.99 15.35
CA ASN A 342 7.53 15.87 14.22
C ASN A 342 8.63 16.96 14.07
N PHE A 343 9.40 17.21 15.14
CA PHE A 343 10.48 18.18 15.30
C PHE A 343 10.05 19.66 15.24
N ASP A 344 8.87 19.99 15.78
CA ASP A 344 8.37 21.36 15.90
C ASP A 344 8.72 22.05 17.23
N GLY A 345 9.25 21.30 18.20
CA GLY A 345 9.68 21.78 19.50
C GLY A 345 8.62 21.74 20.61
N VAL A 346 7.47 21.08 20.38
CA VAL A 346 6.36 20.94 21.33
C VAL A 346 5.87 19.49 21.37
N ILE A 347 6.10 18.78 22.49
CA ILE A 347 5.58 17.42 22.66
C ILE A 347 4.05 17.45 22.91
N ASP A 348 3.26 17.25 21.86
CA ASP A 348 1.79 17.26 21.93
C ASP A 348 1.09 16.21 21.04
N GLY A 349 -0.22 16.35 20.82
CA GLY A 349 -1.02 15.41 20.01
C GLY A 349 -0.62 15.31 18.53
N GLY A 350 0.23 16.21 18.03
CA GLY A 350 0.87 16.12 16.72
C GLY A 350 1.92 15.02 16.61
N ASP A 351 2.37 14.47 17.73
CA ASP A 351 3.43 13.45 17.80
C ASP A 351 2.95 12.00 17.72
N ASN A 352 3.91 11.08 17.66
CA ASN A 352 3.68 9.67 17.88
C ASN A 352 3.17 9.41 19.31
N GLY A 353 1.86 9.18 19.45
CA GLY A 353 1.28 8.64 20.66
C GLY A 353 1.83 7.24 20.96
N ILE A 354 2.09 6.97 22.23
CA ILE A 354 2.60 5.70 22.74
C ILE A 354 1.58 5.14 23.73
N LEU A 355 1.30 3.84 23.65
CA LEU A 355 0.34 3.19 24.53
C LEU A 355 1.00 2.82 25.86
N PHE A 356 0.28 3.06 26.95
CA PHE A 356 0.64 2.70 28.31
C PHE A 356 -0.53 2.03 29.02
N ARG A 357 -0.24 1.32 30.11
CA ARG A 357 -1.22 0.97 31.14
C ARG A 357 -0.72 1.32 32.53
N ALA A 358 -1.61 1.73 33.42
CA ALA A 358 -1.37 1.85 34.85
C ALA A 358 -2.21 0.82 35.60
N ARG A 359 -1.67 0.24 36.68
CA ARG A 359 -2.47 -0.61 37.57
C ARG A 359 -3.48 0.27 38.32
N PHE A 360 -4.73 -0.17 38.35
CA PHE A 360 -5.84 0.50 39.02
C PHE A 360 -6.36 -0.35 40.19
N ASP A 361 -6.71 0.32 41.28
CA ASP A 361 -7.26 -0.26 42.50
C ASP A 361 -8.41 0.65 42.99
N GLY A 362 -9.65 0.32 42.59
CA GLY A 362 -10.82 1.17 42.83
C GLY A 362 -11.21 1.32 44.31
N ASP A 363 -10.66 0.48 45.19
CA ASP A 363 -10.87 0.53 46.64
C ASP A 363 -9.75 1.28 47.37
N ALA A 364 -8.62 1.51 46.72
CA ALA A 364 -7.53 2.30 47.28
C ALA A 364 -7.86 3.80 47.33
N VAL A 365 -7.47 4.44 48.44
CA VAL A 365 -7.53 5.90 48.61
C VAL A 365 -6.75 6.65 47.52
N SER A 366 -5.73 6.02 46.92
CA SER A 366 -5.07 6.48 45.69
C SER A 366 -5.17 5.36 44.65
N PRO A 367 -6.15 5.40 43.72
CA PRO A 367 -6.43 4.26 42.84
C PRO A 367 -5.31 3.90 41.87
N ILE A 368 -4.40 4.83 41.59
CA ILE A 368 -3.15 4.58 40.88
C ILE A 368 -2.00 5.01 41.78
N ARG A 369 -0.92 4.23 41.82
CA ARG A 369 0.30 4.54 42.56
C ARG A 369 1.30 5.26 41.65
N ARG A 370 2.12 6.15 42.22
CA ARG A 370 3.22 6.79 41.46
C ARG A 370 4.17 5.70 40.94
N GLY A 371 4.64 5.84 39.70
CA GLY A 371 5.47 4.85 39.02
C GLY A 371 4.80 3.51 38.63
N SER A 372 3.53 3.24 38.98
CA SER A 372 2.88 1.95 38.67
C SER A 372 2.25 1.91 37.27
N TYR A 373 3.06 2.21 36.25
CA TYR A 373 2.66 2.20 34.84
C TYR A 373 3.74 1.62 33.93
N GLU A 374 3.31 1.03 32.81
CA GLU A 374 4.13 0.25 31.89
C GLU A 374 3.95 0.76 30.46
N GLN A 375 5.05 0.97 29.75
CA GLN A 375 5.03 1.31 28.31
C GLN A 375 4.73 0.05 27.49
N LEU A 376 3.72 0.09 26.64
CA LEU A 376 3.23 -1.06 25.87
C LEU A 376 3.76 -1.09 24.44
N THR A 377 3.92 0.07 23.79
CA THR A 377 4.43 0.19 22.41
C THR A 377 5.70 1.01 22.34
N SER A 378 6.46 0.94 21.24
CA SER A 378 7.62 1.82 21.03
C SER A 378 7.21 3.15 20.37
N GLY A 379 7.97 4.22 20.59
CA GLY A 379 7.73 5.56 20.01
C GLY A 379 7.92 5.66 18.49
N ARG A 380 8.30 4.57 17.82
CA ARG A 380 8.52 4.50 16.38
C ARG A 380 7.23 4.64 15.55
N ARG A 381 6.07 4.39 16.14
CA ARG A 381 4.77 4.44 15.46
C ARG A 381 3.79 5.23 16.32
N ASN A 382 3.09 6.18 15.72
CA ASN A 382 1.94 6.81 16.33
C ASN A 382 0.85 5.77 16.57
N CYS A 383 0.51 5.50 17.83
CA CYS A 383 -0.55 4.61 18.28
C CYS A 383 -1.39 5.30 19.36
N GLN A 384 -2.69 5.45 19.10
CA GLN A 384 -3.65 6.19 19.90
C GLN A 384 -4.96 5.41 20.06
N TYR A 385 -5.89 5.93 20.86
CA TYR A 385 -7.20 5.33 21.12
C TYR A 385 -7.10 3.86 21.55
N PRO A 386 -6.45 3.55 22.69
CA PRO A 386 -6.52 2.22 23.27
C PRO A 386 -7.98 1.83 23.50
N SER A 387 -8.28 0.56 23.26
CA SER A 387 -9.57 -0.07 23.55
C SER A 387 -9.32 -1.52 23.97
N PRO A 388 -9.11 -1.78 25.28
CA PRO A 388 -8.92 -3.14 25.79
C PRO A 388 -10.22 -3.94 25.65
N ALA A 389 -10.11 -5.10 25.03
CA ALA A 389 -11.10 -6.16 25.06
C ALA A 389 -10.70 -7.21 26.10
N ARG A 390 -11.42 -8.34 26.14
CA ARG A 390 -11.22 -9.41 27.13
C ARG A 390 -9.81 -10.03 27.13
N ASP A 391 -9.21 -10.24 25.97
CA ASP A 391 -7.90 -10.92 25.81
C ASP A 391 -6.86 -10.11 25.00
N LYS A 392 -7.28 -9.01 24.39
CA LYS A 392 -6.50 -8.21 23.43
C LYS A 392 -6.68 -6.72 23.70
N LEU A 393 -5.63 -5.94 23.45
CA LEU A 393 -5.72 -4.49 23.35
C LEU A 393 -5.85 -4.09 21.87
N ILE A 394 -6.94 -3.39 21.53
CA ILE A 394 -7.11 -2.75 20.23
C ILE A 394 -6.56 -1.32 20.28
N ALA A 395 -5.95 -0.87 19.20
CA ALA A 395 -5.48 0.51 19.06
C ALA A 395 -5.55 1.00 17.61
N THR A 396 -5.61 2.31 17.42
CA THR A 396 -5.44 2.95 16.12
C THR A 396 -3.99 3.37 15.95
N CYS A 397 -3.29 2.90 14.93
CA CYS A 397 -1.92 3.31 14.64
C CYS A 397 -1.73 3.80 13.20
N LEU A 398 -0.82 4.76 13.01
CA LEU A 398 -0.48 5.29 11.69
C LEU A 398 0.32 4.28 10.86
N ARG A 399 -0.17 3.97 9.65
CA ARG A 399 0.40 3.01 8.69
C ARG A 399 0.55 3.68 7.32
N ALA A 400 1.80 3.98 6.92
CA ALA A 400 2.13 4.59 5.63
C ALA A 400 1.33 5.87 5.27
N GLY A 401 0.95 6.65 6.29
CA GLY A 401 0.17 7.89 6.13
C GLY A 401 -1.35 7.74 6.26
N TYR A 402 -1.87 6.56 6.61
CA TYR A 402 -3.28 6.30 6.89
C TYR A 402 -3.44 5.70 8.29
N LEU A 403 -4.51 6.04 9.01
CA LEU A 403 -4.87 5.40 10.27
C LEU A 403 -5.32 3.96 10.01
N GLN A 404 -4.86 3.01 10.83
CA GLN A 404 -5.22 1.59 10.73
C GLN A 404 -5.37 0.97 12.11
N ILE A 405 -6.20 -0.05 12.23
CA ILE A 405 -6.51 -0.69 13.50
C ILE A 405 -5.59 -1.88 13.71
N TYR A 406 -5.03 -1.99 14.91
CA TYR A 406 -4.15 -3.06 15.33
C TYR A 406 -4.67 -3.73 16.60
N SER A 407 -4.40 -5.02 16.73
CA SER A 407 -4.48 -5.79 17.96
C SER A 407 -3.07 -6.04 18.51
N LEU A 408 -2.93 -6.04 19.83
CA LEU A 408 -1.72 -6.43 20.56
C LEU A 408 -2.09 -7.15 21.87
N PRO A 409 -1.16 -7.89 22.50
CA PRO A 409 -1.39 -8.43 23.84
C PRO A 409 -1.71 -7.33 24.86
N LEU A 410 -2.50 -7.66 25.88
CA LEU A 410 -2.84 -6.72 26.97
C LEU A 410 -1.59 -6.19 27.73
N SER A 411 -0.47 -6.91 27.69
CA SER A 411 0.84 -6.53 28.25
C SER A 411 1.75 -5.73 27.30
N GLY A 412 1.34 -5.48 26.05
CA GLY A 412 2.15 -4.76 25.07
C GLY A 412 3.16 -5.64 24.32
N LEU A 413 4.21 -5.02 23.81
CA LEU A 413 5.22 -5.65 22.93
C LEU A 413 6.30 -6.44 23.69
N VAL A 414 6.47 -6.24 24.99
CA VAL A 414 7.43 -7.02 25.79
C VAL A 414 6.68 -8.19 26.45
N PRO A 415 7.09 -9.46 26.21
CA PRO A 415 6.47 -10.59 26.86
C PRO A 415 6.52 -10.47 28.39
N PRO A 416 5.43 -10.78 29.12
CA PRO A 416 5.37 -10.59 30.57
C PRO A 416 6.20 -11.62 31.35
N ASP A 417 6.60 -12.74 30.72
CA ASP A 417 7.42 -13.81 31.28
C ASP A 417 8.94 -13.59 31.07
N TRP A 418 9.35 -12.52 30.39
CA TRP A 418 10.76 -12.18 30.22
C TRP A 418 11.43 -11.76 31.53
N THR A 419 12.53 -12.43 31.86
CA THR A 419 13.37 -12.08 33.00
C THR A 419 14.18 -10.81 32.73
N ARG A 420 14.65 -10.15 33.81
CA ARG A 420 15.61 -9.05 33.73
C ARG A 420 16.82 -9.38 32.84
N GLN A 421 17.41 -10.56 33.05
CA GLN A 421 18.54 -11.03 32.24
C GLN A 421 18.17 -11.10 30.75
N ARG A 422 16.99 -11.64 30.41
CA ARG A 422 16.56 -11.70 29.00
C ARG A 422 16.44 -10.32 28.36
N ILE A 423 15.90 -9.35 29.09
CA ILE A 423 15.78 -7.96 28.62
C ILE A 423 17.17 -7.33 28.43
N GLU A 424 18.11 -7.58 29.35
CA GLU A 424 19.49 -7.08 29.28
C GLU A 424 20.28 -7.71 28.11
N GLU A 425 20.09 -9.00 27.82
CA GLU A 425 20.66 -9.68 26.64
C GLU A 425 20.02 -9.18 25.32
N GLU A 426 18.70 -8.99 25.30
CA GLU A 426 17.96 -8.48 24.13
C GLU A 426 18.38 -7.04 23.78
N LEU A 427 18.64 -6.20 24.79
CA LEU A 427 19.19 -4.85 24.63
C LEU A 427 20.53 -4.82 23.90
N LEU A 428 21.34 -5.88 23.99
CA LEU A 428 22.62 -5.97 23.28
C LEU A 428 22.43 -6.26 21.78
N VAL A 429 21.42 -7.05 21.39
CA VAL A 429 21.22 -7.41 19.97
C VAL A 429 20.28 -6.47 19.22
N THR A 430 19.36 -5.80 19.94
CA THR A 430 18.35 -4.91 19.38
C THR A 430 18.97 -3.81 18.53
N ARG A 431 18.50 -3.69 17.27
CA ARG A 431 19.04 -2.76 16.26
C ARG A 431 18.20 -1.49 16.09
N ASP A 432 17.06 -1.39 16.76
CA ASP A 432 16.15 -0.23 16.73
C ASP A 432 16.29 0.60 18.03
N PRO A 433 16.67 1.89 17.98
CA PRO A 433 16.72 2.75 19.17
C PRO A 433 15.38 2.84 19.92
N TRP A 434 14.24 2.77 19.21
CA TRP A 434 12.92 2.86 19.83
C TRP A 434 12.55 1.59 20.62
N GLU A 435 13.02 0.43 20.18
CA GLU A 435 12.88 -0.83 20.92
C GLU A 435 13.85 -0.87 22.10
N ARG A 436 15.07 -0.32 21.96
CA ARG A 436 16.00 -0.15 23.10
C ARG A 436 15.42 0.77 24.18
N LEU A 437 14.80 1.89 23.83
CA LEU A 437 14.08 2.74 24.78
C LEU A 437 12.95 2.01 25.52
N LEU A 438 12.15 1.20 24.81
CA LEU A 438 11.08 0.39 25.40
C LEU A 438 11.64 -0.61 26.42
N LEU A 439 12.69 -1.35 26.05
CA LEU A 439 13.36 -2.34 26.90
C LEU A 439 14.05 -1.69 28.13
N LEU A 440 14.73 -0.55 27.95
CA LEU A 440 15.34 0.20 29.06
C LEU A 440 14.29 0.65 30.07
N LYS A 441 13.14 1.16 29.61
CA LYS A 441 12.04 1.57 30.50
C LYS A 441 11.39 0.37 31.20
N ARG A 442 11.34 -0.81 30.57
CA ARG A 442 10.86 -2.05 31.22
C ARG A 442 11.73 -2.47 32.40
N LEU A 443 13.01 -2.11 32.44
CA LEU A 443 13.90 -2.39 33.57
C LEU A 443 13.69 -1.46 34.78
N LEU A 444 13.03 -0.31 34.62
CA LEU A 444 12.91 0.69 35.69
C LEU A 444 12.00 0.29 36.88
N PRO A 445 10.84 -0.38 36.70
CA PRO A 445 10.00 -0.80 37.82
C PRO A 445 10.72 -1.79 38.75
N ASP A 446 11.44 -2.77 38.18
CA ASP A 446 12.10 -3.86 38.91
C ASP A 446 13.54 -3.53 39.34
N THR A 447 13.93 -2.24 39.32
CA THR A 447 15.26 -1.79 39.77
C THR A 447 15.13 -0.90 41.00
N GLU A 448 15.26 -1.51 42.18
CA GLU A 448 15.34 -0.82 43.48
C GLU A 448 16.69 -0.10 43.68
N ASP A 449 17.79 -0.73 43.21
CA ASP A 449 19.17 -0.22 43.32
C ASP A 449 19.35 1.10 42.56
N GLN A 450 19.54 2.19 43.30
CA GLN A 450 19.62 3.56 42.79
C GLN A 450 20.77 3.78 41.80
N ALA A 451 21.93 3.15 41.99
CA ALA A 451 23.05 3.25 41.06
C ALA A 451 22.72 2.60 39.71
N LYS A 452 22.02 1.45 39.72
CA LYS A 452 21.48 0.82 38.51
C LYS A 452 20.37 1.66 37.87
N ARG A 453 19.48 2.30 38.66
CA ARG A 453 18.47 3.24 38.13
C ARG A 453 19.14 4.40 37.39
N ILE A 454 20.14 5.04 38.00
CA ILE A 454 20.94 6.10 37.40
C ILE A 454 21.58 5.62 36.10
N ALA A 455 22.20 4.44 36.07
CA ALA A 455 22.78 3.88 34.85
C ALA A 455 21.76 3.65 33.72
N ILE A 456 20.53 3.22 34.05
CA ILE A 456 19.43 3.06 33.07
C ILE A 456 18.97 4.43 32.55
N TYR A 457 18.76 5.43 33.42
CA TYR A 457 18.40 6.78 32.98
C TYR A 457 19.46 7.42 32.09
N ARG A 458 20.75 7.27 32.43
CA ARG A 458 21.87 7.73 31.59
C ARG A 458 21.86 7.05 30.22
N ARG A 459 21.50 5.76 30.12
CA ARG A 459 21.26 5.10 28.82
C ARG A 459 20.04 5.67 28.08
N ILE A 460 18.91 5.90 28.75
CA ILE A 460 17.72 6.52 28.14
C ILE A 460 18.03 7.91 27.56
N ILE A 461 18.79 8.72 28.29
CA ILE A 461 19.29 10.04 27.85
C ILE A 461 20.16 9.90 26.58
N LEU A 462 21.04 8.89 26.52
CA LEU A 462 21.88 8.65 25.33
C LEU A 462 21.04 8.29 24.10
N GLU A 463 20.02 7.45 24.27
CA GLU A 463 19.13 7.05 23.19
C GLU A 463 18.31 8.24 22.67
N HIS A 464 17.71 9.06 23.54
CA HIS A 464 17.00 10.27 23.14
C HIS A 464 17.92 11.30 22.45
N LEU A 465 19.15 11.51 22.95
CA LEU A 465 20.15 12.34 22.26
C LEU A 465 20.49 11.80 20.86
N SER A 466 20.57 10.48 20.67
CA SER A 466 20.83 9.86 19.36
C SER A 466 19.65 9.95 18.39
N LEU A 467 18.43 10.11 18.91
CA LEU A 467 17.20 10.31 18.16
C LEU A 467 16.92 11.78 17.83
N HIS A 468 17.69 12.73 18.38
CA HIS A 468 17.46 14.19 18.32
C HIS A 468 16.21 14.63 19.10
N GLU A 469 15.90 13.93 20.19
CA GLU A 469 14.72 14.09 21.05
C GLU A 469 15.08 14.96 22.27
N TYR A 470 15.34 16.25 22.06
CA TYR A 470 15.99 17.10 23.06
C TYR A 470 15.09 17.49 24.24
N GLU A 471 13.81 17.73 24.01
CA GLU A 471 12.78 17.99 25.02
C GLU A 471 12.62 16.76 25.95
N SER A 472 12.61 15.56 25.35
CA SER A 472 12.59 14.30 26.07
C SER A 472 13.90 14.09 26.85
N THR A 473 15.04 14.50 26.29
CA THR A 473 16.35 14.46 26.96
C THR A 473 16.41 15.39 28.18
N GLU A 474 15.99 16.65 28.03
CA GLU A 474 15.95 17.66 29.10
C GLU A 474 15.10 17.20 30.30
N TYR A 475 13.96 16.54 30.02
CA TYR A 475 13.12 15.95 31.05
C TYR A 475 13.84 14.87 31.87
N HIS A 476 14.48 13.90 31.19
CA HIS A 476 15.17 12.80 31.88
C HIS A 476 16.44 13.27 32.59
N LEU A 477 17.09 14.35 32.11
CA LEU A 477 18.17 15.02 32.83
C LEU A 477 17.68 15.63 34.14
N ARG A 478 16.60 16.42 34.13
CA ARG A 478 16.03 16.99 35.38
C ARG A 478 15.59 15.92 36.37
N LEU A 479 14.92 14.87 35.90
CA LEU A 479 14.53 13.72 36.73
C LEU A 479 15.74 13.02 37.39
N LEU A 480 16.94 13.14 36.81
CA LEU A 480 18.19 12.63 37.38
C LEU A 480 18.79 13.58 38.45
N GLN A 481 18.50 14.88 38.38
CA GLN A 481 18.89 15.87 39.41
C GLN A 481 18.04 15.75 40.66
N ASP A 482 16.75 15.41 40.52
CA ASP A 482 15.76 15.31 41.61
C ASP A 482 15.94 14.05 42.51
N LEU A 483 17.16 13.53 42.63
CA LEU A 483 17.49 12.33 43.41
C LEU A 483 18.38 12.70 44.58
N ASP A 484 17.94 12.42 45.81
CA ASP A 484 18.56 12.87 47.06
C ASP A 484 20.07 12.54 47.17
N ASP A 485 20.47 11.36 46.69
CA ASP A 485 21.84 10.84 46.72
C ASP A 485 22.65 11.09 45.42
N ALA A 486 22.24 12.04 44.56
CA ALA A 486 23.01 12.39 43.37
C ALA A 486 24.36 13.03 43.74
N ASP A 487 25.45 12.30 43.54
CA ASP A 487 26.82 12.79 43.73
C ASP A 487 27.03 14.19 43.11
N ALA A 488 27.83 15.03 43.76
CA ALA A 488 28.12 16.38 43.26
C ALA A 488 28.68 16.40 41.81
N TRP A 489 29.41 15.36 41.39
CA TRP A 489 29.89 15.24 40.01
C TRP A 489 28.76 14.92 39.01
N LEU A 490 27.71 14.22 39.44
CA LEU A 490 26.55 13.86 38.62
C LEU A 490 25.64 15.08 38.41
N ALA A 491 25.50 15.93 39.43
CA ALA A 491 24.83 17.23 39.30
C ALA A 491 25.55 18.11 38.25
N ASP A 492 26.86 18.30 38.40
CA ASP A 492 27.72 19.02 37.43
C ASP A 492 27.64 18.43 36.01
N TRP A 493 27.69 17.10 35.88
CA TRP A 493 27.55 16.38 34.61
C TRP A 493 26.19 16.63 33.95
N THR A 494 25.13 16.73 34.76
CA THR A 494 23.77 16.96 34.28
C THR A 494 23.58 18.40 33.78
N GLU A 495 24.12 19.39 34.50
CA GLU A 495 24.14 20.80 34.06
C GLU A 495 24.86 20.99 32.72
N VAL A 496 26.02 20.34 32.53
CA VAL A 496 26.76 20.37 31.26
C VAL A 496 25.93 19.76 30.11
N LEU A 497 25.20 18.67 30.37
CA LEU A 497 24.31 18.08 29.36
C LEU A 497 23.04 18.89 29.10
N LEU A 498 22.52 19.61 30.09
CA LEU A 498 21.39 20.52 29.90
C LEU A 498 21.78 21.66 28.94
N GLU A 499 22.98 22.25 29.09
CA GLU A 499 23.49 23.25 28.15
C GLU A 499 23.72 22.67 26.74
N LEU A 500 24.30 21.47 26.63
CA LEU A 500 24.50 20.80 25.35
C LEU A 500 23.16 20.49 24.65
N THR A 501 22.19 19.99 25.40
CA THR A 501 20.84 19.65 24.91
C THR A 501 20.10 20.90 24.45
N ALA A 502 20.15 21.97 25.24
CA ALA A 502 19.57 23.25 24.88
C ALA A 502 20.22 23.84 23.61
N TYR A 503 21.54 23.75 23.47
CA TYR A 503 22.24 24.16 22.24
C TYR A 503 21.80 23.36 21.01
N ARG A 504 21.77 22.03 21.07
CA ARG A 504 21.37 21.21 19.92
C ARG A 504 19.92 21.44 19.50
N ARG A 505 19.03 21.71 20.48
CA ARG A 505 17.67 22.18 20.22
C ARG A 505 17.63 23.55 19.53
N ASP A 506 18.41 24.51 20.02
CA ASP A 506 18.51 25.84 19.41
C ASP A 506 19.03 25.74 17.95
N GLU A 507 19.98 24.84 17.69
CA GLU A 507 20.53 24.55 16.35
C GLU A 507 19.48 23.92 15.43
N GLN A 508 18.77 22.89 15.90
CA GLN A 508 17.71 22.20 15.13
C GLN A 508 16.60 23.15 14.69
N ARG A 509 16.29 24.17 15.50
CA ARG A 509 15.29 25.21 15.23
C ARG A 509 15.77 26.31 14.25
N LEU A 510 17.01 26.28 13.77
CA LEU A 510 17.52 27.27 12.82
C LEU A 510 16.89 27.14 11.42
N PRO A 511 16.26 28.21 10.88
CA PRO A 511 15.68 28.17 9.54
C PRO A 511 16.73 27.89 8.47
N HIS A 512 16.69 26.69 7.87
CA HIS A 512 17.64 26.22 6.87
C HIS A 512 19.12 26.26 7.34
N GLY A 513 19.38 26.09 8.65
CA GLY A 513 20.73 26.12 9.21
C GLY A 513 21.43 27.49 9.15
N LYS A 514 20.71 28.58 8.91
CA LYS A 514 21.30 29.93 8.87
C LYS A 514 21.46 30.50 10.27
N LEU A 515 22.70 30.69 10.70
CA LEU A 515 23.04 31.43 11.92
C LEU A 515 22.48 32.86 11.85
N ASN A 516 21.91 33.33 12.96
CA ASN A 516 21.45 34.70 13.14
C ASN A 516 22.12 35.32 14.38
N ALA A 517 22.06 36.66 14.52
CA ALA A 517 22.78 37.36 15.58
C ALA A 517 22.34 36.92 16.99
N ALA A 518 21.03 36.68 17.21
CA ALA A 518 20.52 36.23 18.50
C ALA A 518 21.01 34.81 18.86
N PHE A 519 21.05 33.90 17.88
CA PHE A 519 21.63 32.57 18.06
C PHE A 519 23.12 32.64 18.40
N ILE A 520 23.90 33.45 17.66
CA ILE A 520 25.34 33.63 17.90
C ILE A 520 25.60 34.17 19.31
N GLN A 521 24.85 35.20 19.73
CA GLN A 521 24.96 35.77 21.08
C GLN A 521 24.60 34.72 22.15
N ALA A 522 23.48 34.01 22.02
CA ALA A 522 23.07 32.97 22.96
C ALA A 522 24.11 31.85 23.08
N GLN A 523 24.80 31.51 21.98
CA GLN A 523 25.89 30.54 21.99
C GLN A 523 27.18 31.08 22.64
N GLN A 524 27.50 32.37 22.48
CA GLN A 524 28.61 33.00 23.19
C GLN A 524 28.36 33.01 24.71
N GLU A 525 27.17 33.42 25.14
CA GLU A 525 26.75 33.36 26.54
C GLU A 525 26.78 31.92 27.10
N ARG A 526 26.45 30.92 26.27
CA ARG A 526 26.54 29.50 26.63
C ARG A 526 27.99 29.01 26.76
N LEU A 527 28.91 29.46 25.90
CA LEU A 527 30.34 29.18 26.03
C LEU A 527 30.90 29.76 27.34
N ASP A 528 30.45 30.95 27.74
CA ASP A 528 30.81 31.58 29.01
C ASP A 528 30.27 30.81 30.21
N ARG A 529 29.02 30.32 30.18
CA ARG A 529 28.47 29.45 31.24
C ARG A 529 29.23 28.12 31.32
N LEU A 530 29.52 27.49 30.18
CA LEU A 530 30.32 26.26 30.11
C LEU A 530 31.79 26.45 30.57
N SER A 531 32.29 27.69 30.67
CA SER A 531 33.65 27.95 31.18
C SER A 531 33.85 27.55 32.64
N ARG A 532 32.76 27.53 33.44
CA ARG A 532 32.77 27.18 34.87
C ARG A 532 33.39 25.81 35.15
N TRP A 533 33.17 24.85 34.26
CA TRP A 533 33.66 23.48 34.41
C TRP A 533 35.05 23.23 33.80
N GLN A 534 35.73 24.27 33.28
CA GLN A 534 37.14 24.15 32.87
C GLN A 534 38.05 23.74 34.04
N GLY A 535 37.69 24.12 35.27
CA GLY A 535 38.39 23.71 36.50
C GLY A 535 37.68 22.60 37.30
N ALA A 536 36.75 21.85 36.70
CA ALA A 536 35.97 20.85 37.42
C ALA A 536 36.85 19.75 38.04
N ARG A 537 36.62 19.42 39.32
CA ARG A 537 37.39 18.40 40.05
C ARG A 537 37.24 16.99 39.46
N HIS A 538 36.07 16.69 38.88
CA HIS A 538 35.80 15.41 38.24
C HIS A 538 36.17 15.46 36.76
N SER A 539 37.12 14.63 36.32
CA SER A 539 37.69 14.70 34.96
C SER A 539 36.65 14.52 33.85
N THR A 540 35.63 13.67 34.07
CA THR A 540 34.55 13.46 33.09
C THR A 540 33.72 14.72 32.85
N VAL A 541 33.46 15.51 33.89
CA VAL A 541 32.73 16.78 33.76
C VAL A 541 33.55 17.77 32.95
N HIS A 542 34.84 17.90 33.27
CA HIS A 542 35.78 18.75 32.53
C HIS A 542 35.83 18.39 31.03
N ARG A 543 35.99 17.10 30.69
CA ARG A 543 36.03 16.63 29.30
C ARG A 543 34.70 16.83 28.58
N LEU A 544 33.57 16.58 29.25
CA LEU A 544 32.24 16.77 28.66
C LEU A 544 31.96 18.25 28.37
N ALA A 545 32.35 19.15 29.26
CA ALA A 545 32.24 20.60 29.05
C ALA A 545 33.16 21.09 27.92
N ALA A 546 34.39 20.56 27.83
CA ALA A 546 35.30 20.84 26.71
C ALA A 546 34.74 20.36 25.36
N MET A 547 34.06 19.20 25.34
CA MET A 547 33.38 18.67 24.15
C MET A 547 32.16 19.51 23.74
N ALA A 548 31.30 19.91 24.68
CA ALA A 548 30.17 20.80 24.39
C ALA A 548 30.64 22.16 23.84
N ARG A 549 31.72 22.71 24.40
CA ARG A 549 32.36 23.94 23.89
C ARG A 549 32.93 23.76 22.48
N LEU A 550 33.57 22.61 22.18
CA LEU A 550 34.05 22.27 20.84
C LEU A 550 32.92 22.27 19.81
N GLU A 551 31.78 21.63 20.13
CA GLU A 551 30.63 21.55 19.22
C GLU A 551 30.04 22.94 18.92
N ILE A 552 29.86 23.77 19.96
CA ILE A 552 29.38 25.15 19.78
C ILE A 552 30.36 26.00 18.96
N LEU A 553 31.68 25.92 19.26
CA LEU A 553 32.72 26.66 18.51
C LEU A 553 32.81 26.22 17.05
N ASP A 554 32.63 24.93 16.77
CA ASP A 554 32.58 24.38 15.41
C ASP A 554 31.45 25.03 14.59
N VAL A 555 30.25 25.13 15.16
CA VAL A 555 29.08 25.72 14.48
C VAL A 555 29.17 27.25 14.40
N LEU A 556 29.75 27.92 15.40
CA LEU A 556 30.07 29.35 15.32
C LEU A 556 31.21 29.67 14.32
N GLY A 557 31.90 28.64 13.80
CA GLY A 557 32.93 28.78 12.77
C GLY A 557 34.34 28.99 13.30
N ASP A 558 34.57 29.01 14.62
CA ASP A 558 35.93 29.05 15.20
C ASP A 558 36.53 27.63 15.22
N LYS A 559 36.84 27.15 14.01
CA LYS A 559 37.49 25.85 13.79
C LYS A 559 38.85 25.76 14.49
N LYS A 560 39.54 26.89 14.72
CA LYS A 560 40.87 26.91 15.36
C LYS A 560 40.76 26.59 16.85
N GLN A 561 39.84 27.23 17.58
CA GLN A 561 39.60 26.91 18.98
C GLN A 561 38.94 25.53 19.15
N ALA A 562 38.00 25.16 18.27
CA ALA A 562 37.41 23.82 18.29
C ALA A 562 38.47 22.72 18.09
N LEU A 563 39.44 22.90 17.18
CA LEU A 563 40.54 21.95 16.95
C LEU A 563 41.49 21.88 18.14
N ALA A 564 41.81 23.01 18.77
CA ALA A 564 42.63 23.04 19.98
C ALA A 564 41.96 22.31 21.16
N LEU A 565 40.64 22.44 21.33
CA LEU A 565 39.87 21.64 22.28
C LEU A 565 39.85 20.15 21.90
N SER A 566 39.76 19.84 20.60
CA SER A 566 39.81 18.45 20.13
C SER A 566 41.13 17.76 20.45
N ASP A 567 42.26 18.50 20.41
CA ASP A 567 43.58 17.98 20.80
C ASP A 567 43.76 17.85 22.32
N ALA A 568 43.10 18.71 23.11
CA ALA A 568 43.18 18.70 24.57
C ALA A 568 42.28 17.62 25.23
N LEU A 569 41.34 17.03 24.49
CA LEU A 569 40.42 16.00 24.98
C LEU A 569 41.12 14.64 25.14
N ASP A 570 41.61 14.38 26.35
CA ASP A 570 42.16 13.08 26.77
C ASP A 570 41.09 11.97 26.76
N LEU A 571 41.01 11.22 25.67
CA LEU A 571 40.14 10.04 25.56
C LEU A 571 40.63 8.86 26.41
N ALA A 572 41.94 8.71 26.60
CA ALA A 572 42.53 7.53 27.24
C ALA A 572 42.26 7.49 28.75
N GLY A 573 42.22 8.65 29.40
CA GLY A 573 41.88 8.78 30.82
C GLY A 573 40.38 8.89 31.12
N GLU A 574 39.49 8.84 30.12
CA GLU A 574 38.04 8.85 30.35
C GLU A 574 37.50 7.45 30.60
N LYS A 575 36.88 7.22 31.76
CA LYS A 575 36.38 5.90 32.18
C LYS A 575 34.86 5.78 32.12
N ASP A 576 34.14 6.90 32.01
CA ASP A 576 32.69 6.86 31.90
C ASP A 576 32.25 6.55 30.47
N THR A 577 31.73 5.33 30.26
CA THR A 577 31.36 4.79 28.94
C THR A 577 30.33 5.67 28.20
N PHE A 578 29.42 6.36 28.90
CA PHE A 578 28.47 7.29 28.29
C PHE A 578 29.19 8.52 27.74
N SER A 579 30.01 9.18 28.55
CA SER A 579 30.66 10.44 28.17
C SER A 579 31.69 10.18 27.07
N LEU A 580 32.41 9.05 27.16
CA LEU A 580 33.31 8.59 26.11
C LEU A 580 32.58 8.35 24.77
N HIS A 581 31.35 7.82 24.78
CA HIS A 581 30.53 7.70 23.56
C HIS A 581 30.20 9.06 22.93
N LEU A 582 29.69 10.02 23.72
CA LEU A 582 29.34 11.35 23.22
C LEU A 582 30.58 12.07 22.67
N ILE A 583 31.70 12.03 23.39
CA ILE A 583 32.96 12.66 22.97
C ILE A 583 33.48 12.02 21.69
N ALA A 584 33.49 10.68 21.59
CA ALA A 584 33.91 9.99 20.38
C ALA A 584 33.01 10.30 19.17
N MET A 585 31.69 10.38 19.36
CA MET A 585 30.75 10.74 18.30
C MET A 585 30.96 12.17 17.80
N GLN A 586 31.13 13.13 18.72
CA GLN A 586 31.32 14.54 18.36
C GLN A 586 32.69 14.79 17.72
N GLN A 587 33.78 14.22 18.26
CA GLN A 587 35.09 14.28 17.60
C GLN A 587 35.07 13.62 16.22
N GLN A 588 34.39 12.49 16.06
CA GLN A 588 34.22 11.84 14.75
C GLN A 588 33.49 12.76 13.74
N LYS A 589 32.41 13.43 14.16
CA LYS A 589 31.67 14.41 13.33
C LYS A 589 32.61 15.54 12.90
N PHE A 590 33.26 16.17 13.88
CA PHE A 590 34.14 17.32 13.68
C PHE A 590 35.36 17.02 12.79
N LEU A 591 36.13 15.97 13.11
CA LEU A 591 37.35 15.63 12.36
C LEU A 591 37.06 15.17 10.92
N ARG A 592 35.88 14.58 10.66
CA ARG A 592 35.44 14.26 9.29
C ARG A 592 35.05 15.51 8.50
N LEU A 593 34.46 16.52 9.14
CA LEU A 593 34.13 17.79 8.49
C LEU A 593 35.37 18.60 8.08
N LEU A 594 36.48 18.43 8.81
CA LEU A 594 37.77 19.06 8.51
C LEU A 594 38.70 18.22 7.61
N ASP A 595 38.29 17.03 7.19
CA ASP A 595 39.11 16.02 6.47
C ASP A 595 40.43 15.65 7.21
N GLU A 596 40.41 15.72 8.54
CA GLU A 596 41.57 15.54 9.42
C GLU A 596 41.88 14.05 9.67
N ARG A 597 42.20 13.33 8.59
CA ARG A 597 42.31 11.86 8.53
C ARG A 597 43.25 11.26 9.58
N GLU A 598 44.44 11.80 9.76
CA GLU A 598 45.43 11.25 10.71
C GLU A 598 44.97 11.41 12.18
N ARG A 599 44.31 12.52 12.52
CA ARG A 599 43.70 12.72 13.84
C ARG A 599 42.56 11.72 14.06
N LEU A 600 41.70 11.53 13.05
CA LEU A 600 40.59 10.58 13.08
C LEU A 600 41.08 9.13 13.26
N LEU A 601 42.18 8.74 12.59
CA LEU A 601 42.80 7.43 12.77
C LEU A 601 43.39 7.26 14.18
N ARG A 602 44.10 8.26 14.72
CA ARG A 602 44.59 8.21 16.12
C ARG A 602 43.45 8.03 17.12
N MET A 603 42.38 8.80 16.97
CA MET A 603 41.16 8.72 17.78
C MET A 603 40.54 7.32 17.75
N PHE A 604 40.29 6.76 16.55
CA PHE A 604 39.71 5.43 16.45
C PHE A 604 40.61 4.32 17.02
N ARG A 605 41.94 4.45 16.92
CA ARG A 605 42.87 3.50 17.54
C ARG A 605 42.74 3.53 19.07
N GLN A 606 42.78 4.71 19.67
CA GLN A 606 42.60 4.88 21.12
C GLN A 606 41.28 4.26 21.61
N LEU A 607 40.19 4.47 20.85
CA LEU A 607 38.87 3.92 21.19
C LEU A 607 38.77 2.39 20.97
N ALA A 608 39.46 1.83 19.96
CA ALA A 608 39.54 0.39 19.73
C ALA A 608 40.36 -0.35 20.81
N GLU A 609 41.31 0.34 21.42
CA GLU A 609 42.18 -0.17 22.49
C GLU A 609 41.65 0.18 23.91
N HIS A 610 40.50 0.88 24.02
CA HIS A 610 40.03 1.48 25.27
C HIS A 610 39.42 0.49 26.27
N SER A 611 39.94 0.49 27.51
CA SER A 611 39.54 -0.45 28.57
C SER A 611 38.10 -0.28 29.10
N ALA A 612 37.50 0.90 29.01
CA ALA A 612 36.13 1.17 29.47
C ALA A 612 35.04 0.74 28.47
N PHE A 613 35.44 0.20 27.31
CA PHE A 613 34.55 -0.34 26.30
C PHE A 613 34.49 -1.86 26.29
N SER A 614 33.27 -2.39 26.12
CA SER A 614 33.05 -3.79 25.80
C SER A 614 33.83 -4.19 24.54
N GLU A 615 34.10 -5.48 24.38
CA GLU A 615 34.80 -5.97 23.20
C GLU A 615 34.06 -5.60 21.90
N ARG A 616 32.72 -5.60 21.93
CA ARG A 616 31.87 -5.17 20.81
C ARG A 616 32.07 -3.70 20.43
N GLU A 617 32.16 -2.81 21.41
CA GLU A 617 32.38 -1.37 21.17
C GLU A 617 33.80 -1.13 20.65
N ARG A 618 34.79 -1.83 21.19
CA ARG A 618 36.17 -1.82 20.69
C ARG A 618 36.27 -2.31 19.24
N LEU A 619 35.61 -3.42 18.90
CA LEU A 619 35.52 -3.93 17.53
C LEU A 619 34.79 -2.96 16.58
N ARG A 620 33.76 -2.26 17.05
CA ARG A 620 33.08 -1.20 16.28
C ARG A 620 34.03 -0.06 15.93
N TYR A 621 34.86 0.40 16.87
CA TYR A 621 35.85 1.45 16.61
C TYR A 621 37.04 0.95 15.78
N ALA A 622 37.44 -0.32 15.92
CA ALA A 622 38.41 -0.96 15.03
C ALA A 622 37.91 -1.03 13.58
N ASP A 623 36.64 -1.35 13.36
CA ASP A 623 36.03 -1.31 12.02
C ASP A 623 35.91 0.12 11.48
N ALA A 624 35.61 1.11 12.34
CA ALA A 624 35.62 2.52 11.95
C ALA A 624 37.03 3.01 11.56
N TYR A 625 38.06 2.62 12.32
CA TYR A 625 39.47 2.82 11.97
C TYR A 625 39.78 2.26 10.59
N LYS A 626 39.46 0.97 10.38
CA LYS A 626 39.68 0.22 9.14
C LYS A 626 39.04 0.93 7.94
N ARG A 627 37.76 1.30 8.03
CA ARG A 627 37.05 2.03 6.97
C ARG A 627 37.75 3.35 6.63
N SER A 628 38.12 4.16 7.63
CA SER A 628 38.83 5.44 7.39
C SER A 628 40.29 5.26 6.93
N LEU A 629 40.96 4.15 7.23
CA LEU A 629 42.29 3.82 6.70
C LEU A 629 42.24 3.54 5.19
N LEU A 630 41.16 2.91 4.71
CA LEU A 630 41.04 2.42 3.34
C LEU A 630 40.22 3.34 2.42
N GLN A 631 39.46 4.27 2.98
CA GLN A 631 38.63 5.24 2.26
C GLN A 631 39.45 6.03 1.22
N GLY A 632 38.90 6.16 0.00
CA GLY A 632 39.49 6.95 -1.09
C GLY A 632 40.76 6.37 -1.74
N LEU A 633 41.29 5.24 -1.26
CA LEU A 633 42.50 4.61 -1.81
C LEU A 633 42.17 3.56 -2.88
N ALA A 634 43.05 3.41 -3.87
CA ALA A 634 42.96 2.31 -4.84
C ALA A 634 43.34 0.97 -4.19
N ARG A 635 42.83 -0.16 -4.72
CA ARG A 635 43.00 -1.50 -4.11
C ARG A 635 44.45 -1.90 -3.83
N ARG A 636 45.41 -1.46 -4.66
CA ARG A 636 46.86 -1.69 -4.43
C ARG A 636 47.38 -0.91 -3.23
N GLU A 637 46.97 0.36 -3.11
CA GLU A 637 47.36 1.26 -2.02
C GLU A 637 46.70 0.84 -0.70
N GLN A 638 45.45 0.35 -0.75
CA GLN A 638 44.76 -0.27 0.37
C GLN A 638 45.56 -1.44 0.95
N ARG A 639 45.99 -2.40 0.12
CA ARG A 639 46.84 -3.53 0.55
C ARG A 639 48.17 -3.05 1.17
N GLN A 640 48.84 -2.06 0.57
CA GLN A 640 50.10 -1.51 1.10
C GLN A 640 49.92 -0.77 2.44
N SER A 641 48.89 0.06 2.54
CA SER A 641 48.54 0.81 3.76
C SER A 641 48.20 -0.15 4.91
N LEU A 642 47.44 -1.21 4.61
CA LEU A 642 47.03 -2.22 5.58
C LEU A 642 48.22 -3.06 6.07
N ALA A 643 49.08 -3.55 5.18
CA ALA A 643 50.28 -4.30 5.52
C ALA A 643 51.21 -3.48 6.45
N LYS A 644 51.51 -2.24 6.06
CA LYS A 644 52.30 -1.30 6.87
C LYS A 644 51.67 -1.05 8.25
N ARG A 645 50.34 -1.09 8.37
CA ARG A 645 49.68 -0.84 9.66
C ARG A 645 49.70 -2.07 10.56
N LEU A 646 49.55 -3.27 10.00
CA LEU A 646 49.66 -4.55 10.72
C LEU A 646 51.03 -4.73 11.40
N GLU A 647 52.12 -4.23 10.80
CA GLU A 647 53.46 -4.20 11.43
C GLU A 647 53.53 -3.38 12.74
N THR A 648 52.53 -2.54 13.04
CA THR A 648 52.56 -1.55 14.15
C THR A 648 51.39 -1.69 15.14
N VAL A 649 50.64 -2.79 15.04
CA VAL A 649 49.47 -3.10 15.86
C VAL A 649 49.63 -4.52 16.41
N GLU A 650 49.31 -4.71 17.69
CA GLU A 650 49.34 -6.03 18.33
C GLU A 650 48.32 -6.97 17.65
N PRO A 651 48.73 -8.16 17.17
CA PRO A 651 47.85 -9.06 16.39
C PRO A 651 46.53 -9.41 17.08
N ASP A 652 46.59 -9.71 18.39
CA ASP A 652 45.43 -10.16 19.18
C ASP A 652 44.53 -9.02 19.66
N SER A 653 44.90 -7.76 19.43
CA SER A 653 44.08 -6.60 19.75
C SER A 653 42.82 -6.55 18.87
N PRO A 654 41.72 -5.90 19.31
CA PRO A 654 40.53 -5.73 18.47
C PRO A 654 40.82 -5.03 17.13
N LEU A 655 41.82 -4.14 17.11
CA LEU A 655 42.29 -3.49 15.89
C LEU A 655 43.09 -4.45 15.00
N GLY A 656 44.06 -5.18 15.56
CA GLY A 656 44.86 -6.17 14.83
C GLY A 656 43.98 -7.24 14.17
N PHE A 657 43.01 -7.76 14.93
CA PHE A 657 42.01 -8.71 14.46
C PHE A 657 41.20 -8.18 13.25
N MET A 658 40.62 -6.98 13.35
CA MET A 658 39.83 -6.39 12.25
C MET A 658 40.68 -6.06 11.01
N LEU A 659 41.93 -5.62 11.19
CA LEU A 659 42.86 -5.39 10.08
C LEU A 659 43.32 -6.69 9.43
N SER A 660 43.49 -7.77 10.20
CA SER A 660 43.83 -9.11 9.69
C SER A 660 42.72 -9.68 8.80
N ILE A 661 41.46 -9.62 9.26
CA ILE A 661 40.28 -10.03 8.47
C ILE A 661 40.24 -9.27 7.13
N GLU A 662 40.40 -7.96 7.16
CA GLU A 662 40.39 -7.11 5.96
C GLU A 662 41.53 -7.41 5.01
N SER A 663 42.69 -7.85 5.52
CA SER A 663 43.85 -8.20 4.70
C SER A 663 43.56 -9.41 3.83
N HIS A 664 42.94 -10.42 4.42
CA HIS A 664 42.48 -11.61 3.70
C HIS A 664 41.36 -11.27 2.70
N LEU A 665 40.35 -10.50 3.12
CA LEU A 665 39.25 -10.09 2.23
C LEU A 665 39.73 -9.21 1.06
N LEU A 666 40.64 -8.27 1.29
CA LEU A 666 41.24 -7.47 0.21
C LEU A 666 42.16 -8.31 -0.69
N ALA A 667 42.72 -9.43 -0.20
CA ALA A 667 43.46 -10.38 -1.01
C ALA A 667 42.54 -11.17 -1.97
N THR A 668 41.33 -11.51 -1.53
CA THR A 668 40.36 -12.35 -2.25
C THR A 668 40.02 -11.84 -3.66
N ASP A 669 40.08 -12.73 -4.63
CA ASP A 669 39.49 -12.59 -5.95
C ASP A 669 38.63 -13.82 -6.27
N ALA A 670 38.04 -13.86 -7.47
CA ALA A 670 37.13 -14.94 -7.86
C ALA A 670 37.77 -16.34 -7.78
N ALA A 671 39.08 -16.47 -7.95
CA ALA A 671 39.81 -17.75 -7.92
C ALA A 671 40.29 -18.13 -6.51
N SER A 672 40.53 -17.16 -5.64
CA SER A 672 41.04 -17.34 -4.27
C SER A 672 39.96 -17.32 -3.17
N GLN A 673 38.67 -17.38 -3.55
CA GLN A 673 37.54 -17.49 -2.61
C GLN A 673 37.69 -18.67 -1.63
N ALA A 674 38.05 -19.86 -2.12
CA ALA A 674 38.24 -21.04 -1.27
C ALA A 674 39.37 -20.85 -0.24
N ILE A 675 40.52 -20.35 -0.67
CA ILE A 675 41.66 -20.03 0.21
C ILE A 675 41.26 -19.00 1.28
N THR A 676 40.45 -18.00 0.90
CA THR A 676 39.93 -17.01 1.86
C THR A 676 38.97 -17.66 2.85
N GLN A 677 38.05 -18.51 2.38
CA GLN A 677 37.10 -19.25 3.21
C GLN A 677 37.82 -20.10 4.26
N ASP A 678 38.86 -20.84 3.86
CA ASP A 678 39.60 -21.74 4.75
C ASP A 678 40.36 -20.95 5.83
N HIS A 679 41.01 -19.82 5.48
CA HIS A 679 41.65 -18.93 6.46
C HIS A 679 40.63 -18.30 7.43
N LEU A 680 39.50 -17.79 6.93
CA LEU A 680 38.48 -17.19 7.79
C LEU A 680 37.81 -18.21 8.70
N THR A 681 37.62 -19.45 8.23
CA THR A 681 37.09 -20.56 9.03
C THR A 681 38.09 -20.98 10.12
N SER A 682 39.38 -21.03 9.80
CA SER A 682 40.45 -21.32 10.78
C SER A 682 40.49 -20.24 11.87
N LEU A 683 40.53 -18.96 11.48
CA LEU A 683 40.50 -17.83 12.41
C LEU A 683 39.24 -17.82 13.29
N PHE A 684 38.09 -18.25 12.74
CA PHE A 684 36.83 -18.38 13.48
C PHE A 684 36.88 -19.50 14.53
N GLN A 685 37.53 -20.64 14.21
CA GLN A 685 37.72 -21.77 15.13
C GLN A 685 38.71 -21.43 16.26
N GLU A 686 39.82 -20.78 15.93
CA GLU A 686 40.83 -20.29 16.90
C GLU A 686 40.25 -19.24 17.86
N THR A 687 39.33 -18.40 17.37
CA THR A 687 38.72 -17.33 18.16
C THR A 687 37.64 -17.87 19.11
N GLY A 688 37.83 -17.72 20.42
CA GLY A 688 36.82 -18.09 21.43
C GLY A 688 35.70 -17.07 21.69
N SER A 689 35.91 -15.78 21.34
CA SER A 689 34.93 -14.71 21.63
C SER A 689 33.76 -14.69 20.65
N PHE A 690 32.54 -14.62 21.20
CA PHE A 690 31.31 -14.43 20.42
C PHE A 690 31.31 -13.14 19.60
N GLU A 691 31.74 -12.02 20.17
CA GLU A 691 31.72 -10.71 19.48
C GLU A 691 32.80 -10.63 18.40
N ARG A 692 33.97 -11.27 18.60
CA ARG A 692 34.98 -11.41 17.54
C ARG A 692 34.49 -12.30 16.40
N ARG A 693 33.92 -13.48 16.70
CA ARG A 693 33.28 -14.37 15.72
C ARG A 693 32.21 -13.62 14.91
N ARG A 694 31.36 -12.87 15.60
CA ARG A 694 30.34 -12.02 14.99
C ARG A 694 30.94 -10.97 14.06
N ALA A 695 31.96 -10.23 14.50
CA ALA A 695 32.61 -9.20 13.70
C ALA A 695 33.30 -9.77 12.44
N LEU A 696 33.92 -10.95 12.55
CA LEU A 696 34.49 -11.71 11.42
C LEU A 696 33.42 -12.07 10.40
N ILE A 697 32.35 -12.76 10.83
CA ILE A 697 31.26 -13.18 9.94
C ILE A 697 30.60 -11.96 9.28
N MET A 698 30.23 -10.92 10.03
CA MET A 698 29.58 -9.74 9.45
C MET A 698 30.49 -9.05 8.42
N SER A 699 31.80 -8.95 8.69
CA SER A 699 32.77 -8.39 7.72
C SER A 699 32.88 -9.25 6.45
N ALA A 700 32.92 -10.57 6.60
CA ALA A 700 33.01 -11.50 5.48
C ALA A 700 31.72 -11.51 4.63
N ILE A 701 30.54 -11.46 5.26
CA ILE A 701 29.24 -11.36 4.59
C ILE A 701 29.10 -10.01 3.87
N ASP A 702 29.42 -8.89 4.52
CA ASP A 702 29.37 -7.55 3.89
C ASP A 702 30.29 -7.48 2.66
N HIS A 703 31.52 -8.01 2.78
CA HIS A 703 32.47 -8.06 1.68
C HIS A 703 32.03 -9.00 0.54
N ALA A 704 31.53 -10.20 0.88
CA ALA A 704 31.07 -11.17 -0.11
C ALA A 704 29.82 -10.65 -0.86
N ALA A 705 28.90 -10.00 -0.16
CA ALA A 705 27.71 -9.39 -0.75
C ALA A 705 28.07 -8.23 -1.70
N TYR A 706 29.04 -7.38 -1.33
CA TYR A 706 29.49 -6.29 -2.19
C TYR A 706 30.12 -6.78 -3.50
N ASN A 707 30.91 -7.86 -3.44
CA ASN A 707 31.66 -8.41 -4.57
C ASN A 707 30.98 -9.59 -5.31
N ASP A 708 29.75 -9.97 -4.94
CA ASP A 708 28.99 -11.12 -5.49
C ASP A 708 29.71 -12.49 -5.32
N TYR A 709 30.40 -12.67 -4.18
CA TYR A 709 31.10 -13.92 -3.82
C TYR A 709 30.15 -14.92 -3.15
N GLN A 710 29.24 -15.49 -3.95
CA GLN A 710 28.11 -16.31 -3.49
C GLN A 710 28.51 -17.53 -2.64
N GLN A 711 29.65 -18.17 -2.93
CA GLN A 711 30.14 -19.30 -2.14
C GLN A 711 30.57 -18.85 -0.73
N LEU A 712 31.39 -17.80 -0.64
CA LEU A 712 31.83 -17.25 0.65
C LEU A 712 30.64 -16.73 1.47
N LEU A 713 29.69 -16.06 0.82
CA LEU A 713 28.44 -15.59 1.41
C LEU A 713 27.65 -16.75 2.07
N TYR A 714 27.45 -17.84 1.33
CA TYR A 714 26.75 -19.03 1.82
C TYR A 714 27.47 -19.69 3.00
N THR A 715 28.77 -19.99 2.86
CA THR A 715 29.54 -20.69 3.91
C THR A 715 29.60 -19.88 5.21
N MET A 716 29.83 -18.55 5.14
CA MET A 716 29.87 -17.70 6.33
C MET A 716 28.48 -17.53 6.97
N GLY A 717 27.41 -17.50 6.18
CA GLY A 717 26.03 -17.49 6.68
C GLY A 717 25.68 -18.75 7.46
N LEU A 718 26.01 -19.93 6.90
CA LEU A 718 25.78 -21.22 7.55
C LEU A 718 26.63 -21.40 8.82
N LEU A 719 27.94 -21.12 8.75
CA LEU A 719 28.85 -21.20 9.89
C LEU A 719 28.38 -20.34 11.08
N TRP A 720 27.82 -19.16 10.80
CA TRP A 720 27.24 -18.31 11.83
C TRP A 720 25.95 -18.88 12.40
N LEU A 721 25.06 -19.39 11.55
CA LEU A 721 23.82 -20.01 11.99
C LEU A 721 24.10 -21.21 12.91
N ASP A 722 25.03 -22.09 12.54
CA ASP A 722 25.38 -23.28 13.33
C ASP A 722 26.04 -22.92 14.67
N THR A 723 26.75 -21.80 14.73
CA THR A 723 27.46 -21.36 15.94
C THR A 723 26.57 -20.62 16.94
N VAL A 724 25.52 -19.92 16.50
CA VAL A 724 24.65 -19.15 17.40
C VAL A 724 23.63 -20.08 18.09
N PRO A 725 23.66 -20.22 19.43
CA PRO A 725 22.74 -21.12 20.14
C PRO A 725 21.27 -20.75 19.94
N VAL A 726 20.39 -21.75 19.89
CA VAL A 726 18.96 -21.58 19.56
C VAL A 726 18.26 -20.56 20.49
N GLY A 727 18.56 -20.54 21.79
CA GLY A 727 17.98 -19.59 22.74
C GLY A 727 18.65 -18.20 22.78
N HIS A 728 19.80 -18.00 22.12
CA HIS A 728 20.54 -16.73 22.18
C HIS A 728 19.83 -15.64 21.37
N PRO A 729 19.68 -14.39 21.87
CA PRO A 729 18.90 -13.35 21.16
C PRO A 729 19.34 -13.05 19.72
N GLU A 730 20.64 -13.19 19.39
CA GLU A 730 21.16 -12.97 18.02
C GLU A 730 20.73 -14.08 17.04
N ARG A 731 20.20 -15.23 17.51
CA ARG A 731 19.77 -16.38 16.69
C ARG A 731 18.80 -15.96 15.59
N LYS A 732 17.79 -15.15 15.94
CA LYS A 732 16.80 -14.61 14.99
C LYS A 732 17.42 -13.76 13.87
N HIS A 733 18.58 -13.16 14.12
CA HIS A 733 19.31 -12.39 13.12
C HIS A 733 20.21 -13.29 12.27
N ALA A 734 20.81 -14.34 12.85
CA ALA A 734 21.54 -15.36 12.09
C ALA A 734 20.59 -16.10 11.12
N GLU A 735 19.42 -16.53 11.59
CA GLU A 735 18.37 -17.18 10.79
C GLU A 735 17.89 -16.30 9.64
N ALA A 736 17.65 -15.00 9.89
CA ALA A 736 17.22 -14.06 8.86
C ALA A 736 18.31 -13.84 7.80
N ILE A 737 19.57 -13.67 8.21
CA ILE A 737 20.71 -13.50 7.30
C ILE A 737 20.90 -14.76 6.44
N PHE A 738 20.89 -15.94 7.04
CA PHE A 738 20.97 -17.21 6.31
C PHE A 738 19.81 -17.38 5.33
N ALA A 739 18.57 -17.16 5.78
CA ALA A 739 17.39 -17.25 4.91
C ALA A 739 17.50 -16.30 3.71
N ASP A 740 17.84 -15.03 3.91
CA ASP A 740 18.02 -14.06 2.82
C ASP A 740 19.10 -14.52 1.82
N ILE A 741 20.27 -14.98 2.32
CA ILE A 741 21.39 -15.47 1.50
C ILE A 741 20.98 -16.68 0.64
N VAL A 742 20.38 -17.71 1.25
CA VAL A 742 20.04 -18.95 0.54
C VAL A 742 18.82 -18.74 -0.37
N LEU A 743 17.87 -17.87 0.00
CA LEU A 743 16.74 -17.51 -0.88
C LEU A 743 17.21 -16.86 -2.18
N GLU A 744 18.12 -15.89 -2.13
CA GLU A 744 18.65 -15.27 -3.35
C GLU A 744 19.39 -16.30 -4.22
N LYS A 745 20.21 -17.17 -3.62
CA LYS A 745 20.90 -18.27 -4.33
C LYS A 745 19.91 -19.24 -4.99
N ALA A 746 18.88 -19.69 -4.26
CA ALA A 746 17.85 -20.59 -4.77
C ALA A 746 17.03 -19.96 -5.92
N TYR A 747 16.72 -18.66 -5.83
CA TYR A 747 16.08 -17.94 -6.93
C TYR A 747 17.01 -17.71 -8.13
N ALA A 748 18.33 -17.57 -7.92
CA ALA A 748 19.31 -17.49 -8.98
C ALA A 748 19.42 -18.82 -9.76
N GLU A 749 19.54 -19.96 -9.08
CA GLU A 749 19.52 -21.28 -9.73
C GLU A 749 18.21 -21.54 -10.48
N MET A 750 17.07 -21.18 -9.87
CA MET A 750 15.77 -21.28 -10.51
C MET A 750 15.65 -20.40 -11.77
N ALA A 751 16.30 -19.24 -11.81
CA ALA A 751 16.37 -18.37 -12.99
C ALA A 751 17.39 -18.87 -14.04
N GLY A 752 18.45 -19.54 -13.60
CA GLY A 752 19.46 -20.19 -14.45
C GLY A 752 18.97 -21.44 -15.17
N GLY A 753 17.83 -22.01 -14.75
CA GLY A 753 17.25 -23.22 -15.33
C GLY A 753 17.59 -24.51 -14.57
N HIS A 754 17.94 -24.40 -13.28
CA HIS A 754 18.35 -25.49 -12.41
C HIS A 754 17.32 -25.74 -11.29
N PRO A 755 16.12 -26.29 -11.63
CA PRO A 755 15.01 -26.40 -10.68
C PRO A 755 15.22 -27.47 -9.60
N THR A 756 16.13 -28.43 -9.80
CA THR A 756 16.42 -29.48 -8.82
C THR A 756 17.32 -28.91 -7.72
N GLU A 757 18.39 -28.24 -8.13
CA GLU A 757 19.37 -27.55 -7.30
C GLU A 757 18.70 -26.42 -6.50
N ALA A 758 17.80 -25.65 -7.15
CA ALA A 758 16.96 -24.67 -6.46
C ALA A 758 16.03 -25.33 -5.43
N ALA A 759 15.45 -26.51 -5.73
CA ALA A 759 14.60 -27.20 -4.78
C ALA A 759 15.37 -27.68 -3.54
N GLU A 760 16.61 -28.13 -3.69
CA GLU A 760 17.47 -28.52 -2.56
C GLU A 760 17.76 -27.32 -1.64
N LEU A 761 18.18 -26.19 -2.20
CA LEU A 761 18.43 -24.95 -1.45
C LEU A 761 17.17 -24.41 -0.75
N PHE A 762 16.01 -24.45 -1.42
CA PHE A 762 14.75 -24.11 -0.76
C PHE A 762 14.41 -25.09 0.37
N HIS A 763 14.71 -26.39 0.22
CA HIS A 763 14.43 -27.38 1.26
C HIS A 763 15.24 -27.11 2.52
N GLU A 764 16.54 -26.85 2.38
CA GLU A 764 17.47 -26.51 3.46
C GLU A 764 16.94 -25.36 4.33
N ILE A 765 16.44 -24.29 3.69
CA ILE A 765 15.83 -23.16 4.41
C ILE A 765 14.56 -23.60 5.16
N THR A 766 13.71 -24.47 4.57
CA THR A 766 12.50 -24.96 5.25
C THR A 766 12.82 -25.87 6.43
N GLU A 767 13.95 -26.58 6.42
CA GLU A 767 14.38 -27.44 7.54
C GLU A 767 14.96 -26.62 8.69
N THR A 768 15.63 -25.51 8.36
CA THR A 768 16.38 -24.70 9.32
C THR A 768 15.64 -23.46 9.82
N THR A 769 14.56 -23.04 9.14
CA THR A 769 13.79 -21.81 9.45
C THR A 769 12.29 -21.97 9.21
N THR A 770 11.48 -21.03 9.70
CA THR A 770 10.02 -20.96 9.46
C THR A 770 9.65 -20.16 8.20
N SER A 771 10.52 -20.09 7.19
CA SER A 771 10.32 -19.24 6.01
C SER A 771 9.26 -19.80 5.05
N LEU A 772 8.11 -19.12 4.97
CA LEU A 772 7.03 -19.50 4.05
C LEU A 772 7.36 -19.18 2.58
N GLU A 773 8.23 -18.20 2.29
CA GLU A 773 8.74 -17.96 0.92
C GLU A 773 9.62 -19.14 0.47
N ALA A 774 10.37 -19.77 1.38
CA ALA A 774 11.13 -20.99 1.06
C ALA A 774 10.22 -22.21 0.83
N HIS A 775 9.12 -22.35 1.58
CA HIS A 775 8.11 -23.38 1.30
C HIS A 775 7.46 -23.20 -0.09
N GLU A 776 7.09 -21.97 -0.44
CA GLU A 776 6.59 -21.62 -1.78
C GLU A 776 7.63 -21.95 -2.86
N GLY A 777 8.88 -21.52 -2.67
CA GLY A 777 10.01 -21.79 -3.57
C GLY A 777 10.28 -23.29 -3.76
N TYR A 778 10.30 -24.07 -2.68
CA TYR A 778 10.49 -25.52 -2.71
C TYR A 778 9.41 -26.23 -3.55
N ILE A 779 8.16 -25.84 -3.37
CA ILE A 779 7.02 -26.39 -4.12
C ILE A 779 7.14 -26.01 -5.59
N GLU A 780 7.34 -24.72 -5.90
CA GLU A 780 7.52 -24.25 -7.27
C GLU A 780 8.71 -24.92 -7.99
N ALA A 781 9.82 -25.12 -7.30
CA ALA A 781 11.02 -25.77 -7.81
C ALA A 781 10.75 -27.25 -8.08
N SER A 782 10.21 -27.98 -7.09
CA SER A 782 9.89 -29.40 -7.18
C SER A 782 8.89 -29.74 -8.28
N LEU A 783 7.85 -28.93 -8.47
CA LEU A 783 6.89 -29.12 -9.56
C LEU A 783 7.55 -28.93 -10.93
N ARG A 784 8.57 -28.07 -11.02
CA ARG A 784 9.31 -27.78 -12.25
C ARG A 784 10.58 -28.61 -12.43
N SER A 785 10.90 -29.48 -11.47
CA SER A 785 11.77 -30.66 -11.66
C SER A 785 10.97 -31.96 -11.90
N GLY A 786 9.64 -31.87 -12.06
CA GLY A 786 8.78 -32.98 -12.48
C GLY A 786 8.15 -33.80 -11.34
N LYS A 787 8.27 -33.38 -10.07
CA LYS A 787 7.54 -34.04 -8.97
C LYS A 787 6.05 -33.71 -9.03
N PHE A 788 5.19 -34.64 -8.62
CA PHE A 788 3.75 -34.42 -8.55
C PHE A 788 3.33 -33.80 -7.21
N SER A 789 2.29 -32.96 -7.22
CA SER A 789 1.73 -32.32 -6.02
C SER A 789 1.26 -33.33 -4.96
N GLU A 790 0.73 -34.49 -5.35
CA GLU A 790 0.37 -35.59 -4.44
C GLU A 790 1.58 -36.09 -3.63
N GLN A 791 2.72 -36.25 -4.30
CA GLN A 791 3.96 -36.72 -3.68
C GLN A 791 4.48 -35.69 -2.66
N LEU A 792 4.45 -34.41 -3.03
CA LEU A 792 4.81 -33.31 -2.13
C LEU A 792 3.88 -33.26 -0.91
N LEU A 793 2.57 -33.36 -1.11
CA LEU A 793 1.60 -33.36 -0.02
C LEU A 793 1.80 -34.53 0.95
N ALA A 794 2.12 -35.73 0.43
CA ALA A 794 2.43 -36.91 1.24
C ALA A 794 3.74 -36.75 2.05
N ALA A 795 4.78 -36.20 1.43
CA ALA A 795 6.05 -35.93 2.12
C ALA A 795 5.87 -34.91 3.25
N TYR A 796 5.19 -33.79 2.98
CA TYR A 796 4.87 -32.78 3.99
C TYR A 796 3.97 -33.32 5.12
N LYS A 797 2.94 -34.10 4.79
CA LYS A 797 2.08 -34.76 5.80
C LYS A 797 2.88 -35.68 6.73
N THR A 798 3.89 -36.37 6.20
CA THR A 798 4.79 -37.22 7.00
C THR A 798 5.67 -36.36 7.91
N ARG A 799 6.31 -35.33 7.36
CA ARG A 799 7.19 -34.40 8.09
C ARG A 799 6.48 -33.59 9.20
N TYR A 800 5.19 -33.31 9.05
CA TYR A 800 4.37 -32.56 10.02
C TYR A 800 3.38 -33.44 10.80
N SER A 801 3.58 -34.76 10.81
CA SER A 801 2.71 -35.72 11.52
C SER A 801 2.56 -35.40 13.02
N ASP A 802 3.67 -35.17 13.72
CA ASP A 802 3.70 -34.78 15.14
C ASP A 802 3.32 -33.31 15.40
N ARG A 803 3.25 -32.48 14.35
CA ARG A 803 2.97 -31.04 14.41
C ARG A 803 1.81 -30.65 13.48
N SER A 804 0.72 -31.39 13.55
CA SER A 804 -0.46 -31.22 12.68
C SER A 804 -1.15 -29.83 12.70
N LYS A 805 -0.87 -29.00 13.71
CA LYS A 805 -1.33 -27.60 13.83
C LYS A 805 -0.29 -26.54 13.43
N ALA A 806 0.84 -26.95 12.84
CA ALA A 806 1.89 -26.02 12.43
C ALA A 806 1.39 -25.05 11.33
N PRO A 807 1.64 -23.73 11.44
CA PRO A 807 1.19 -22.76 10.44
C PRO A 807 1.84 -22.99 9.06
N GLU A 808 3.06 -23.52 9.03
CA GLU A 808 3.78 -23.88 7.80
C GLU A 808 3.08 -25.02 7.06
N TRP A 809 2.58 -26.03 7.78
CA TRP A 809 1.83 -27.13 7.19
C TRP A 809 0.49 -26.65 6.63
N ALA A 810 -0.25 -25.83 7.39
CA ALA A 810 -1.51 -25.24 6.94
C ALA A 810 -1.32 -24.41 5.65
N PHE A 811 -0.25 -23.60 5.60
CA PHE A 811 0.12 -22.83 4.41
C PHE A 811 0.43 -23.74 3.21
N VAL A 812 1.29 -24.75 3.37
CA VAL A 812 1.66 -25.69 2.30
C VAL A 812 0.45 -26.46 1.76
N GLN A 813 -0.44 -26.92 2.66
CA GLN A 813 -1.65 -27.64 2.28
C GLN A 813 -2.58 -26.76 1.43
N ALA A 814 -2.84 -25.53 1.88
CA ALA A 814 -3.67 -24.57 1.15
C ALA A 814 -3.03 -24.10 -0.16
N TYR A 815 -1.70 -23.96 -0.22
CA TYR A 815 -0.98 -23.57 -1.43
C TYR A 815 -1.07 -24.63 -2.52
N LEU A 816 -0.81 -25.91 -2.19
CA LEU A 816 -0.90 -27.03 -3.13
C LEU A 816 -2.33 -27.30 -3.62
N ARG A 817 -3.34 -27.13 -2.76
CA ARG A 817 -4.76 -27.23 -3.15
C ARG A 817 -5.20 -26.04 -3.99
N GLY A 818 -4.81 -24.81 -3.60
CA GLY A 818 -5.10 -23.57 -4.32
C GLY A 818 -4.66 -23.56 -5.79
N GLN A 819 -3.54 -24.20 -6.12
CA GLN A 819 -3.09 -24.35 -7.52
C GLN A 819 -4.07 -25.14 -8.40
N ARG A 820 -4.90 -26.01 -7.82
CA ARG A 820 -5.83 -26.90 -8.54
C ARG A 820 -7.20 -26.26 -8.79
N LEU A 821 -7.53 -25.16 -8.13
CA LEU A 821 -8.84 -24.50 -8.22
C LEU A 821 -9.24 -24.15 -9.66
N ASN A 822 -8.29 -23.72 -10.50
CA ASN A 822 -8.56 -23.39 -11.90
C ASN A 822 -9.09 -24.59 -12.72
N ALA A 823 -8.74 -25.83 -12.34
CA ALA A 823 -9.22 -27.06 -12.99
C ALA A 823 -10.63 -27.49 -12.56
N ILE A 824 -11.16 -26.93 -11.46
CA ILE A 824 -12.53 -27.20 -11.01
C ILE A 824 -13.49 -26.42 -11.91
N THR A 825 -14.38 -27.12 -12.60
CA THR A 825 -15.40 -26.55 -13.50
C THR A 825 -16.71 -26.24 -12.78
N ASP A 826 -17.06 -27.05 -11.79
CA ASP A 826 -18.24 -26.90 -10.94
C ASP A 826 -18.10 -25.74 -9.94
N LEU A 827 -19.16 -24.96 -9.75
CA LEU A 827 -19.11 -23.72 -8.94
C LEU A 827 -19.23 -24.00 -7.43
N GLU A 828 -20.13 -24.90 -7.01
CA GLU A 828 -20.33 -25.20 -5.59
C GLU A 828 -19.12 -25.92 -5.01
N LYS A 829 -18.54 -26.86 -5.77
CA LYS A 829 -17.28 -27.53 -5.42
C LYS A 829 -16.10 -26.57 -5.40
N HIS A 830 -16.04 -25.60 -6.32
CA HIS A 830 -14.99 -24.56 -6.30
C HIS A 830 -15.05 -23.75 -5.00
N ARG A 831 -16.24 -23.24 -4.66
CA ARG A 831 -16.49 -22.49 -3.42
C ARG A 831 -16.15 -23.31 -2.17
N THR A 832 -16.64 -24.55 -2.09
CA THR A 832 -16.38 -25.47 -0.96
C THR A 832 -14.88 -25.73 -0.74
N GLU A 833 -14.10 -25.91 -1.82
CA GLU A 833 -12.66 -26.11 -1.72
C GLU A 833 -11.94 -24.82 -1.27
N VAL A 834 -12.35 -23.64 -1.77
CA VAL A 834 -11.85 -22.31 -1.37
C VAL A 834 -12.12 -22.04 0.11
N ASP A 835 -13.38 -22.20 0.57
CA ASP A 835 -13.76 -21.99 1.97
C ASP A 835 -12.94 -22.88 2.91
N ARG A 836 -12.69 -24.13 2.50
CA ARG A 836 -11.87 -25.08 3.23
C ARG A 836 -10.38 -24.72 3.25
N ASP A 837 -9.83 -24.18 2.16
CA ASP A 837 -8.43 -23.69 2.13
C ASP A 837 -8.27 -22.41 2.95
N MET A 838 -9.22 -21.47 2.88
CA MET A 838 -9.21 -20.26 3.71
C MET A 838 -9.35 -20.62 5.20
N ALA A 839 -10.21 -21.57 5.56
CA ALA A 839 -10.35 -22.06 6.94
C ALA A 839 -9.07 -22.72 7.50
N LEU A 840 -8.24 -23.36 6.67
CA LEU A 840 -6.92 -23.87 7.09
C LEU A 840 -5.96 -22.73 7.42
N LEU A 841 -6.01 -21.63 6.68
CA LEU A 841 -5.10 -20.48 6.86
C LEU A 841 -5.45 -19.61 8.07
N LEU A 842 -6.68 -19.64 8.59
CA LEU A 842 -7.10 -18.78 9.70
C LEU A 842 -6.30 -18.97 11.00
N PRO A 843 -6.10 -20.21 11.51
CA PRO A 843 -5.20 -20.43 12.64
C PRO A 843 -3.76 -20.02 12.34
N ALA A 844 -3.30 -20.18 11.09
CA ALA A 844 -1.97 -19.77 10.68
C ALA A 844 -1.79 -18.24 10.67
N LEU A 845 -2.84 -17.48 10.33
CA LEU A 845 -2.87 -16.02 10.45
C LEU A 845 -2.83 -15.54 11.91
N GLN A 846 -3.39 -16.30 12.86
CA GLN A 846 -3.30 -15.97 14.29
C GLN A 846 -1.87 -16.14 14.83
N VAL A 847 -1.13 -17.15 14.34
CA VAL A 847 0.26 -17.43 14.76
C VAL A 847 1.27 -16.58 13.98
N LEU A 848 1.05 -16.34 12.69
CA LEU A 848 1.93 -15.58 11.80
C LEU A 848 1.21 -14.36 11.16
N PRO A 849 0.66 -13.43 11.97
CA PRO A 849 -0.15 -12.27 11.51
C PRO A 849 0.61 -11.24 10.68
N ARG A 850 1.92 -11.44 10.51
CA ARG A 850 2.81 -10.58 9.73
C ARG A 850 3.41 -11.27 8.51
N SER A 851 3.00 -12.50 8.19
CA SER A 851 3.43 -13.18 6.96
C SER A 851 2.72 -12.56 5.74
N PRO A 852 3.44 -11.88 4.82
CA PRO A 852 2.84 -11.48 3.56
C PRO A 852 2.50 -12.68 2.67
N GLU A 853 3.09 -13.86 2.88
CA GLU A 853 2.79 -15.09 2.14
C GLU A 853 1.38 -15.61 2.45
N ILE A 854 1.01 -15.72 3.73
CA ILE A 854 -0.34 -16.19 4.11
C ILE A 854 -1.39 -15.18 3.64
N HIS A 855 -1.19 -13.88 3.88
CA HIS A 855 -2.11 -12.86 3.35
C HIS A 855 -2.19 -12.88 1.82
N HIS A 856 -1.08 -13.08 1.10
CA HIS A 856 -1.07 -13.16 -0.35
C HIS A 856 -1.85 -14.39 -0.86
N LEU A 857 -1.67 -15.56 -0.24
CA LEU A 857 -2.39 -16.77 -0.58
C LEU A 857 -3.89 -16.66 -0.25
N TYR A 858 -4.24 -16.14 0.93
CA TYR A 858 -5.63 -15.90 1.33
C TYR A 858 -6.35 -14.96 0.35
N ALA A 859 -5.68 -13.86 -0.03
CA ALA A 859 -6.19 -12.95 -1.04
C ALA A 859 -6.34 -13.61 -2.41
N TYR A 860 -5.38 -14.46 -2.81
CA TYR A 860 -5.43 -15.22 -4.05
C TYR A 860 -6.64 -16.16 -4.09
N LEU A 861 -6.90 -16.91 -3.02
CA LEU A 861 -8.04 -17.82 -2.91
C LEU A 861 -9.38 -17.07 -3.06
N ALA A 862 -9.56 -15.96 -2.34
CA ALA A 862 -10.74 -15.11 -2.49
C ALA A 862 -10.86 -14.50 -3.91
N HIS A 863 -9.74 -14.08 -4.52
CA HIS A 863 -9.71 -13.59 -5.90
C HIS A 863 -10.05 -14.69 -6.93
N ARG A 864 -9.67 -15.96 -6.66
CA ARG A 864 -10.13 -17.13 -7.46
C ARG A 864 -11.65 -17.25 -7.37
N GLU A 865 -12.24 -17.19 -6.18
CA GLU A 865 -13.70 -17.29 -6.03
C GLU A 865 -14.41 -16.14 -6.77
N PHE A 866 -13.95 -14.89 -6.61
CA PHE A 866 -14.49 -13.75 -7.35
C PHE A 866 -14.46 -13.93 -8.88
N HIS A 867 -13.38 -14.46 -9.50
CA HIS A 867 -13.36 -14.71 -10.96
C HIS A 867 -14.27 -15.85 -11.43
N ARG A 868 -14.89 -16.61 -10.51
CA ARG A 868 -15.88 -17.64 -10.82
C ARG A 868 -17.30 -17.22 -10.52
N SER A 869 -17.58 -16.70 -9.32
CA SER A 869 -18.93 -16.37 -8.86
C SER A 869 -19.33 -14.90 -9.04
N HIS A 870 -18.39 -13.99 -9.30
CA HIS A 870 -18.61 -12.53 -9.28
C HIS A 870 -19.09 -12.00 -7.91
N ASP A 871 -18.78 -12.77 -6.85
CA ASP A 871 -19.08 -12.42 -5.46
C ASP A 871 -18.22 -11.23 -5.00
N HIS A 872 -18.87 -10.10 -4.73
CA HIS A 872 -18.18 -8.85 -4.41
C HIS A 872 -17.60 -8.86 -2.98
N GLU A 873 -18.10 -9.70 -2.08
CA GLU A 873 -17.50 -9.87 -0.76
C GLU A 873 -16.10 -10.50 -0.88
N MET A 874 -15.98 -11.54 -1.72
CA MET A 874 -14.70 -12.18 -2.04
C MET A 874 -13.71 -11.22 -2.72
N ALA A 875 -14.19 -10.30 -3.55
CA ALA A 875 -13.36 -9.23 -4.11
C ALA A 875 -12.80 -8.29 -3.02
N MET A 876 -13.60 -7.97 -1.99
CA MET A 876 -13.18 -7.11 -0.88
C MET A 876 -12.25 -7.80 0.12
N ILE A 877 -12.47 -9.09 0.39
CA ILE A 877 -11.53 -9.94 1.16
C ILE A 877 -10.18 -9.98 0.45
N ALA A 878 -10.17 -10.25 -0.87
CA ALA A 878 -8.97 -10.23 -1.69
C ALA A 878 -8.27 -8.87 -1.65
N HIS A 879 -9.01 -7.76 -1.81
CA HIS A 879 -8.47 -6.41 -1.75
C HIS A 879 -7.74 -6.14 -0.41
N THR A 880 -8.41 -6.45 0.70
CA THR A 880 -7.90 -6.24 2.07
C THR A 880 -6.63 -7.05 2.31
N HIS A 881 -6.65 -8.35 2.02
CA HIS A 881 -5.51 -9.24 2.25
C HIS A 881 -4.34 -8.96 1.29
N TYR A 882 -4.58 -8.55 0.03
CA TYR A 882 -3.49 -8.08 -0.84
C TYR A 882 -2.85 -6.79 -0.30
N HIS A 883 -3.62 -5.84 0.23
CA HIS A 883 -3.06 -4.64 0.85
C HIS A 883 -2.29 -4.95 2.14
N LEU A 884 -2.75 -5.91 2.96
CA LEU A 884 -1.99 -6.44 4.09
C LEU A 884 -0.67 -7.04 3.64
N ALA A 885 -0.68 -7.93 2.63
CA ALA A 885 0.55 -8.51 2.09
C ALA A 885 1.52 -7.45 1.53
N LEU A 886 1.01 -6.41 0.88
CA LEU A 886 1.84 -5.34 0.31
C LEU A 886 2.59 -4.52 1.38
N ASP A 887 1.91 -4.15 2.47
CA ASP A 887 2.53 -3.49 3.65
C ASP A 887 2.85 -4.47 4.79
N LEU A 888 3.17 -5.71 4.42
CA LEU A 888 3.96 -6.67 5.21
C LEU A 888 5.21 -7.10 4.45
N ALA A 889 5.30 -6.83 3.14
CA ALA A 889 6.47 -7.09 2.30
C ALA A 889 7.29 -5.83 1.90
N PRO A 890 7.59 -4.85 2.79
CA PRO A 890 8.23 -3.59 2.39
C PRO A 890 9.64 -3.78 1.80
N ARG A 891 10.33 -4.87 2.15
CA ARG A 891 11.69 -5.21 1.67
C ARG A 891 11.76 -6.36 0.67
N ASN A 892 10.66 -7.05 0.37
CA ASN A 892 10.65 -8.16 -0.59
C ASN A 892 10.13 -7.67 -1.97
N PRO A 893 11.00 -7.43 -2.97
CA PRO A 893 10.57 -6.98 -4.30
C PRO A 893 9.82 -8.05 -5.09
N ARG A 894 10.12 -9.35 -4.88
CA ARG A 894 9.40 -10.48 -5.53
C ARG A 894 7.94 -10.52 -5.10
N ARG A 895 7.69 -10.47 -3.78
CA ARG A 895 6.32 -10.45 -3.22
C ARG A 895 5.55 -9.22 -3.66
N LYS A 896 6.16 -8.02 -3.55
CA LYS A 896 5.59 -6.76 -4.05
C LYS A 896 5.21 -6.84 -5.53
N ALA A 897 6.09 -7.42 -6.36
CA ALA A 897 5.84 -7.60 -7.78
C ALA A 897 4.65 -8.55 -8.06
N SER A 898 4.44 -9.57 -7.24
CA SER A 898 3.28 -10.45 -7.40
C SER A 898 1.99 -9.76 -6.92
N VAL A 899 2.00 -9.21 -5.70
CA VAL A 899 0.83 -8.57 -5.08
C VAL A 899 0.36 -7.32 -5.85
N LEU A 900 1.27 -6.48 -6.37
CA LEU A 900 0.89 -5.32 -7.18
C LEU A 900 0.28 -5.71 -8.53
N HIS A 901 0.72 -6.84 -9.11
CA HIS A 901 0.10 -7.36 -10.34
C HIS A 901 -1.32 -7.85 -10.03
N GLU A 902 -1.50 -8.67 -8.99
CA GLU A 902 -2.81 -9.21 -8.61
C GLU A 902 -3.79 -8.12 -8.12
N LEU A 903 -3.34 -7.07 -7.42
CA LEU A 903 -4.15 -5.88 -7.12
C LEU A 903 -4.57 -5.14 -8.40
N GLY A 904 -3.65 -5.02 -9.37
CA GLY A 904 -3.95 -4.46 -10.68
C GLY A 904 -5.01 -5.26 -11.42
N LEU A 905 -4.92 -6.60 -11.39
CA LEU A 905 -5.93 -7.51 -11.92
C LEU A 905 -7.27 -7.33 -11.20
N LEU A 906 -7.32 -7.47 -9.88
CA LEU A 906 -8.55 -7.36 -9.08
C LEU A 906 -9.28 -6.03 -9.34
N GLN A 907 -8.56 -4.92 -9.36
CA GLN A 907 -9.13 -3.61 -9.66
C GLN A 907 -9.56 -3.47 -11.13
N ALA A 908 -8.84 -4.07 -12.09
CA ALA A 908 -9.26 -4.12 -13.48
C ALA A 908 -10.48 -5.03 -13.69
N ALA A 909 -10.61 -6.11 -12.91
CA ALA A 909 -11.80 -6.94 -12.88
C ALA A 909 -12.99 -6.11 -12.39
N LEU A 910 -12.89 -5.42 -11.25
CA LEU A 910 -13.93 -4.51 -10.72
C LEU A 910 -14.27 -3.30 -11.64
N GLY A 911 -13.57 -3.13 -12.77
CA GLY A 911 -13.73 -2.00 -13.70
C GLY A 911 -13.03 -0.70 -13.25
N ASN A 912 -12.35 -0.73 -12.10
CA ASN A 912 -11.58 0.36 -11.52
C ASN A 912 -10.23 0.57 -12.25
N HIS A 913 -10.24 0.64 -13.58
CA HIS A 913 -9.03 0.71 -14.42
C HIS A 913 -8.10 1.89 -14.07
N HIS A 914 -8.60 2.96 -13.46
CA HIS A 914 -7.76 4.05 -12.95
C HIS A 914 -6.90 3.63 -11.75
N ILE A 915 -7.47 2.84 -10.84
CA ILE A 915 -6.78 2.28 -9.67
C ILE A 915 -5.86 1.15 -10.13
N ALA A 916 -6.33 0.26 -11.02
CA ALA A 916 -5.52 -0.78 -11.63
C ALA A 916 -4.24 -0.24 -12.27
N LEU A 917 -4.33 0.84 -13.06
CA LEU A 917 -3.17 1.49 -13.68
C LEU A 917 -2.17 2.05 -12.67
N ARG A 918 -2.60 2.46 -11.46
CA ARG A 918 -1.66 2.89 -10.39
C ARG A 918 -0.86 1.69 -9.88
N HIS A 919 -1.51 0.56 -9.61
CA HIS A 919 -0.82 -0.67 -9.21
C HIS A 919 0.10 -1.20 -10.32
N PHE A 920 -0.33 -1.17 -11.58
CA PHE A 920 0.53 -1.54 -12.71
C PHE A 920 1.72 -0.57 -12.89
N GLN A 921 1.56 0.73 -12.60
CA GLN A 921 2.67 1.70 -12.61
C GLN A 921 3.68 1.45 -11.47
N GLU A 922 3.20 1.11 -10.27
CA GLU A 922 4.08 0.70 -9.17
C GLU A 922 4.78 -0.63 -9.50
N ARG A 923 4.07 -1.60 -10.09
CA ARG A 923 4.61 -2.89 -10.56
C ARG A 923 5.69 -2.74 -11.64
N ALA A 924 5.53 -1.79 -12.57
CA ALA A 924 6.49 -1.55 -13.65
C ALA A 924 7.88 -1.11 -13.17
N ARG A 925 8.00 -0.65 -11.91
CA ARG A 925 9.28 -0.25 -11.30
C ARG A 925 10.09 -1.43 -10.74
N LEU A 926 9.52 -2.64 -10.77
CA LEU A 926 10.14 -3.87 -10.27
C LEU A 926 10.50 -4.79 -11.45
N PRO A 927 11.60 -5.56 -11.37
CA PRO A 927 12.04 -6.42 -12.46
C PRO A 927 11.00 -7.52 -12.80
N PHE A 928 11.15 -8.08 -14.00
CA PHE A 928 10.45 -9.29 -14.43
C PHE A 928 11.47 -10.43 -14.49
N THR A 929 11.13 -11.58 -13.91
CA THR A 929 12.06 -12.73 -13.79
C THR A 929 11.85 -13.79 -14.85
N ARG A 930 10.65 -13.84 -15.44
CA ARG A 930 10.19 -14.86 -16.37
C ARG A 930 9.47 -14.12 -17.53
N PRO A 931 9.90 -14.15 -18.82
CA PRO A 931 9.26 -13.36 -19.89
C PRO A 931 7.75 -13.57 -20.04
N ARG A 932 7.27 -14.79 -19.72
CA ARG A 932 5.86 -15.19 -19.62
C ARG A 932 5.04 -14.33 -18.62
N GLN A 933 5.70 -13.72 -17.63
CA GLN A 933 5.14 -12.76 -16.67
C GLN A 933 5.06 -11.34 -17.25
N GLU A 934 6.14 -10.86 -17.87
CA GLU A 934 6.18 -9.51 -18.44
C GLU A 934 5.17 -9.35 -19.59
N LEU A 935 5.07 -10.36 -20.45
CA LEU A 935 4.06 -10.38 -21.51
C LEU A 935 2.64 -10.26 -20.94
N SER A 936 2.33 -11.03 -19.88
CA SER A 936 1.04 -10.96 -19.21
C SER A 936 0.77 -9.54 -18.67
N PHE A 937 1.76 -8.94 -18.00
CA PHE A 937 1.67 -7.59 -17.45
C PHE A 937 1.40 -6.53 -18.52
N ARG A 938 2.10 -6.59 -19.66
CA ARG A 938 1.92 -5.64 -20.78
C ARG A 938 0.50 -5.74 -21.35
N LEU A 939 -0.04 -6.95 -21.52
CA LEU A 939 -1.41 -7.18 -21.96
C LEU A 939 -2.46 -6.61 -20.98
N ASP A 940 -2.29 -6.87 -19.68
CA ASP A 940 -3.21 -6.41 -18.61
C ASP A 940 -3.22 -4.87 -18.49
N LYS A 941 -2.04 -4.27 -18.60
CA LYS A 941 -1.85 -2.81 -18.58
C LYS A 941 -2.39 -2.14 -19.85
N ALA A 942 -2.12 -2.70 -21.04
CA ALA A 942 -2.69 -2.23 -22.30
C ALA A 942 -4.24 -2.22 -22.24
N ARG A 943 -4.85 -3.33 -21.82
CA ARG A 943 -6.31 -3.43 -21.59
C ARG A 943 -6.82 -2.31 -20.69
N SER A 944 -6.14 -2.03 -19.58
CA SER A 944 -6.56 -0.97 -18.66
C SER A 944 -6.34 0.46 -19.20
N HIS A 945 -5.37 0.67 -20.10
CA HIS A 945 -5.26 1.92 -20.86
C HIS A 945 -6.40 2.09 -21.86
N TYR A 946 -6.77 1.02 -22.58
CA TYR A 946 -7.91 1.00 -23.51
C TYR A 946 -9.23 1.39 -22.83
N PHE A 947 -9.60 0.75 -21.72
CA PHE A 947 -10.82 1.09 -20.97
C PHE A 947 -10.82 2.51 -20.34
N ARG A 948 -9.67 3.19 -20.33
CA ARG A 948 -9.53 4.59 -19.92
C ARG A 948 -9.49 5.58 -21.11
N GLY A 949 -9.76 5.11 -22.34
CA GLY A 949 -9.70 5.91 -23.56
C GLY A 949 -8.28 6.32 -23.98
N ARG A 950 -7.24 5.72 -23.38
CA ARG A 950 -5.82 6.08 -23.63
C ARG A 950 -5.25 5.24 -24.77
N TYR A 951 -5.89 5.28 -25.94
CA TYR A 951 -5.61 4.37 -27.05
C TYR A 951 -4.15 4.41 -27.52
N ARG A 952 -3.54 5.60 -27.64
CA ARG A 952 -2.10 5.73 -27.97
C ARG A 952 -1.18 5.00 -26.98
N THR A 953 -1.49 5.02 -25.68
CA THR A 953 -0.72 4.28 -24.69
C THR A 953 -1.01 2.78 -24.75
N SER A 954 -2.27 2.39 -24.99
CA SER A 954 -2.64 0.98 -25.22
C SER A 954 -1.87 0.37 -26.40
N LYS A 955 -1.72 1.14 -27.50
CA LYS A 955 -0.90 0.80 -28.66
C LYS A 955 0.57 0.60 -28.25
N SER A 956 1.19 1.58 -27.59
CA SER A 956 2.60 1.50 -27.18
C SER A 956 2.92 0.32 -26.24
N GLU A 957 2.00 -0.05 -25.34
CA GLU A 957 2.17 -1.21 -24.47
C GLU A 957 2.08 -2.55 -25.23
N ILE A 958 1.25 -2.64 -26.29
CA ILE A 958 1.14 -3.86 -27.11
C ILE A 958 2.26 -3.98 -28.14
N GLU A 959 2.75 -2.87 -28.70
CA GLU A 959 3.98 -2.84 -29.52
C GLU A 959 5.15 -3.40 -28.71
N SER A 960 5.29 -2.96 -27.46
CA SER A 960 6.31 -3.51 -26.54
C SER A 960 6.11 -5.00 -26.23
N ALA A 961 4.87 -5.50 -26.26
CA ALA A 961 4.57 -6.93 -26.09
C ALA A 961 4.90 -7.75 -27.34
N GLN A 962 4.78 -7.16 -28.53
CA GLN A 962 5.21 -7.77 -29.80
C GLN A 962 6.74 -7.92 -29.83
N THR A 963 7.49 -6.85 -29.53
CA THR A 963 8.96 -6.90 -29.40
C THR A 963 9.41 -7.99 -28.43
N LEU A 964 8.75 -8.10 -27.27
CA LEU A 964 9.06 -9.13 -26.27
C LEU A 964 8.85 -10.58 -26.78
N ILE A 965 7.88 -10.81 -27.67
CA ILE A 965 7.70 -12.12 -28.33
C ILE A 965 8.80 -12.37 -29.36
N ASP A 966 9.18 -11.36 -30.14
CA ASP A 966 10.24 -11.51 -31.15
C ASP A 966 11.62 -11.74 -30.53
N ASP A 967 11.93 -11.08 -29.41
CA ASP A 967 13.17 -11.29 -28.63
C ASP A 967 13.22 -12.65 -27.93
N HIS A 968 12.07 -13.32 -27.73
CA HIS A 968 11.93 -14.56 -26.96
C HIS A 968 11.04 -15.61 -27.64
N ARG A 969 11.17 -15.76 -28.96
CA ARG A 969 10.36 -16.70 -29.76
C ARG A 969 10.39 -18.14 -29.23
N ASP A 970 11.54 -18.57 -28.71
CA ASP A 970 11.74 -19.90 -28.09
C ASP A 970 10.84 -20.16 -26.87
N LYS A 971 10.42 -19.10 -26.15
CA LYS A 971 9.64 -19.20 -24.90
C LYS A 971 8.20 -18.70 -25.01
N LEU A 972 7.90 -17.88 -26.03
CA LEU A 972 6.63 -17.14 -26.13
C LEU A 972 5.83 -17.39 -27.41
N ALA A 973 6.27 -18.28 -28.31
CA ALA A 973 5.58 -18.58 -29.58
C ALA A 973 4.08 -18.88 -29.42
N GLU A 974 3.68 -19.61 -28.38
CA GLU A 974 2.26 -19.96 -28.11
C GLU A 974 1.34 -18.74 -27.90
N PHE A 975 1.90 -17.56 -27.60
CA PHE A 975 1.15 -16.33 -27.38
C PHE A 975 1.11 -15.41 -28.60
N ARG A 976 1.77 -15.77 -29.70
CA ARG A 976 1.90 -14.92 -30.90
C ARG A 976 0.54 -14.49 -31.43
N ALA A 977 -0.35 -15.43 -31.73
CA ALA A 977 -1.70 -15.16 -32.23
C ALA A 977 -2.50 -14.20 -31.31
N LEU A 978 -2.44 -14.41 -29.99
CA LEU A 978 -3.11 -13.54 -29.01
C LEU A 978 -2.58 -12.10 -29.04
N VAL A 979 -1.26 -11.91 -29.15
CA VAL A 979 -0.65 -10.58 -29.18
C VAL A 979 -0.90 -9.89 -30.53
N ILE A 980 -0.97 -10.63 -31.63
CA ILE A 980 -1.32 -10.09 -32.95
C ILE A 980 -2.79 -9.66 -32.97
N ASP A 981 -3.71 -10.47 -32.48
CA ASP A 981 -5.14 -10.14 -32.34
C ASP A 981 -5.36 -8.87 -31.49
N ARG A 982 -4.79 -8.82 -30.28
CA ARG A 982 -4.89 -7.63 -29.42
C ARG A 982 -4.14 -6.43 -30.02
N GLY A 983 -3.04 -6.68 -30.73
CA GLY A 983 -2.27 -5.69 -31.49
C GLY A 983 -3.12 -5.02 -32.56
N ALA A 984 -3.63 -5.79 -33.51
CA ALA A 984 -4.47 -5.32 -34.61
C ALA A 984 -5.64 -4.47 -34.09
N PHE A 985 -6.30 -4.92 -33.02
CA PHE A 985 -7.36 -4.16 -32.37
C PHE A 985 -6.89 -2.83 -31.76
N TYR A 986 -5.76 -2.80 -31.04
CA TYR A 986 -5.23 -1.57 -30.43
C TYR A 986 -4.59 -0.60 -31.43
N HIS A 987 -4.03 -1.07 -32.55
CA HIS A 987 -3.66 -0.21 -33.67
C HIS A 987 -4.90 0.42 -34.31
N TYR A 988 -5.96 -0.36 -34.56
CA TYR A 988 -7.22 0.14 -35.12
C TYR A 988 -7.83 1.28 -34.28
N VAL A 989 -8.06 1.06 -32.97
CA VAL A 989 -8.62 2.11 -32.09
C VAL A 989 -7.61 3.22 -31.77
N GLY A 990 -6.32 2.98 -32.01
CA GLY A 990 -5.26 3.99 -31.99
C GLY A 990 -5.25 4.92 -33.21
N GLY A 991 -6.01 4.59 -34.26
CA GLY A 991 -6.06 5.31 -35.54
C GLY A 991 -5.02 4.89 -36.57
N ASP A 992 -4.34 3.75 -36.34
CA ASP A 992 -3.30 3.19 -37.20
C ASP A 992 -3.87 2.00 -37.99
N TYR A 993 -4.61 2.31 -39.04
CA TYR A 993 -5.40 1.33 -39.77
C TYR A 993 -4.57 0.43 -40.69
N GLU A 994 -3.46 0.94 -41.23
CA GLU A 994 -2.53 0.17 -42.07
C GLU A 994 -1.85 -0.94 -41.25
N GLN A 995 -1.35 -0.62 -40.05
CA GLN A 995 -0.75 -1.64 -39.21
C GLN A 995 -1.78 -2.60 -38.60
N ALA A 996 -3.02 -2.14 -38.37
CA ALA A 996 -4.12 -3.02 -38.00
C ALA A 996 -4.43 -4.03 -39.12
N GLU A 997 -4.50 -3.58 -40.38
CA GLU A 997 -4.68 -4.42 -41.56
C GLU A 997 -3.56 -5.48 -41.66
N ASN A 998 -2.30 -5.06 -41.60
CA ASN A 998 -1.13 -5.95 -41.64
C ASN A 998 -1.20 -7.05 -40.57
N LEU A 999 -1.56 -6.67 -39.34
CA LEU A 999 -1.65 -7.62 -38.22
C LEU A 999 -2.85 -8.57 -38.37
N TYR A 1000 -4.04 -8.12 -38.82
CA TYR A 1000 -5.15 -9.04 -39.08
C TYR A 1000 -4.87 -10.00 -40.26
N ARG A 1001 -4.22 -9.53 -41.34
CA ARG A 1001 -3.77 -10.41 -42.44
C ARG A 1001 -2.79 -11.47 -41.95
N ALA A 1002 -1.89 -11.12 -41.03
CA ALA A 1002 -0.95 -12.06 -40.41
C ALA A 1002 -1.61 -13.03 -39.40
N LEU A 1003 -2.74 -12.64 -38.80
CA LEU A 1003 -3.48 -13.45 -37.82
C LEU A 1003 -4.30 -14.57 -38.47
N LEU A 1004 -5.01 -14.26 -39.57
CA LEU A 1004 -6.00 -15.18 -40.16
C LEU A 1004 -5.47 -16.60 -40.44
N PRO A 1005 -4.23 -16.80 -40.97
CA PRO A 1005 -3.66 -18.13 -41.13
C PRO A 1005 -3.39 -18.87 -39.81
N GLU A 1006 -3.02 -18.16 -38.74
CA GLU A 1006 -2.73 -18.78 -37.44
C GLU A 1006 -4.00 -19.29 -36.74
N ILE A 1007 -5.13 -18.59 -36.93
CA ILE A 1007 -6.42 -18.92 -36.30
C ILE A 1007 -7.36 -19.73 -37.20
N ALA A 1008 -6.89 -20.26 -38.34
CA ALA A 1008 -7.71 -21.04 -39.27
C ALA A 1008 -8.36 -22.27 -38.60
N GLY A 1009 -7.66 -22.91 -37.66
CA GLY A 1009 -8.17 -24.02 -36.86
C GLY A 1009 -9.04 -23.62 -35.67
N GLU A 1010 -9.10 -22.33 -35.31
CA GLU A 1010 -9.78 -21.85 -34.11
C GLU A 1010 -11.30 -21.76 -34.25
N ASN A 1011 -11.96 -21.56 -33.11
CA ASN A 1011 -13.40 -21.42 -33.00
C ASN A 1011 -13.96 -20.25 -33.85
N LEU A 1012 -15.20 -20.41 -34.33
CA LEU A 1012 -15.86 -19.45 -35.23
C LEU A 1012 -15.81 -17.99 -34.72
N ALA A 1013 -15.96 -17.76 -33.42
CA ALA A 1013 -15.92 -16.41 -32.85
C ALA A 1013 -14.57 -15.69 -33.00
N GLU A 1014 -13.45 -16.40 -33.10
CA GLU A 1014 -12.14 -15.78 -33.29
C GLU A 1014 -11.90 -15.45 -34.77
N ARG A 1015 -12.21 -16.39 -35.67
CA ARG A 1015 -12.18 -16.16 -37.12
C ARG A 1015 -13.11 -15.02 -37.55
N LEU A 1016 -14.35 -15.01 -37.08
CA LEU A 1016 -15.31 -13.94 -37.37
C LEU A 1016 -14.77 -12.56 -36.95
N LYS A 1017 -14.18 -12.46 -35.75
CA LYS A 1017 -13.65 -11.18 -35.25
C LYS A 1017 -12.44 -10.70 -36.03
N ALA A 1018 -11.58 -11.61 -36.49
CA ALA A 1018 -10.45 -11.26 -37.35
C ALA A 1018 -10.90 -10.76 -38.72
N HIS A 1019 -11.84 -11.43 -39.39
CA HIS A 1019 -12.40 -10.96 -40.66
C HIS A 1019 -13.13 -9.61 -40.51
N LEU A 1020 -13.90 -9.41 -39.44
CA LEU A 1020 -14.53 -8.11 -39.14
C LEU A 1020 -13.51 -7.02 -38.88
N GLY A 1021 -12.45 -7.31 -38.12
CA GLY A 1021 -11.36 -6.38 -37.85
C GLY A 1021 -10.58 -6.00 -39.11
N LEU A 1022 -10.30 -6.98 -40.00
CA LEU A 1022 -9.65 -6.76 -41.28
C LEU A 1022 -10.52 -5.91 -42.21
N GLY A 1023 -11.78 -6.31 -42.44
CA GLY A 1023 -12.72 -5.57 -43.26
C GLY A 1023 -12.96 -4.14 -42.76
N ALA A 1024 -13.05 -3.94 -41.45
CA ALA A 1024 -13.15 -2.61 -40.85
C ALA A 1024 -11.88 -1.76 -41.01
N SER A 1025 -10.69 -2.39 -41.05
CA SER A 1025 -9.41 -1.71 -41.30
C SER A 1025 -9.26 -1.30 -42.76
N LEU A 1026 -9.56 -2.21 -43.70
CA LEU A 1026 -9.60 -1.97 -45.14
C LEU A 1026 -10.57 -0.83 -45.51
N LEU A 1027 -11.74 -0.78 -44.87
CA LEU A 1027 -12.68 0.34 -44.99
C LEU A 1027 -12.09 1.69 -44.58
N LYS A 1028 -11.18 1.72 -43.59
CA LYS A 1028 -10.52 2.96 -43.14
C LYS A 1028 -9.31 3.34 -43.99
N THR A 1029 -8.72 2.38 -44.73
CA THR A 1029 -7.69 2.63 -45.76
C THR A 1029 -8.30 2.81 -47.16
N SER A 1030 -9.62 2.93 -47.29
CA SER A 1030 -10.38 3.10 -48.56
C SER A 1030 -10.25 1.93 -49.55
N GLN A 1031 -9.87 0.74 -49.08
CA GLN A 1031 -9.77 -0.49 -49.88
C GLN A 1031 -11.12 -1.22 -49.93
N TYR A 1032 -12.07 -0.69 -50.71
CA TYR A 1032 -13.46 -1.15 -50.69
C TYR A 1032 -13.66 -2.59 -51.18
N GLU A 1033 -13.10 -2.98 -52.33
CA GLU A 1033 -13.25 -4.35 -52.87
C GLU A 1033 -12.65 -5.43 -51.95
N PRO A 1034 -11.42 -5.29 -51.43
CA PRO A 1034 -10.91 -6.18 -50.38
C PRO A 1034 -11.80 -6.22 -49.12
N ALA A 1035 -12.35 -5.08 -48.70
CA ALA A 1035 -13.25 -5.04 -47.55
C ALA A 1035 -14.56 -5.81 -47.80
N ILE A 1036 -15.14 -5.68 -48.99
CA ILE A 1036 -16.34 -6.44 -49.41
C ILE A 1036 -16.06 -7.94 -49.32
N ALA A 1037 -14.92 -8.41 -49.83
CA ALA A 1037 -14.54 -9.82 -49.79
C ALA A 1037 -14.44 -10.33 -48.34
N GLU A 1038 -13.68 -9.65 -47.47
CA GLU A 1038 -13.48 -10.07 -46.07
C GLU A 1038 -14.77 -10.04 -45.24
N LEU A 1039 -15.61 -9.02 -45.43
CA LEU A 1039 -16.89 -8.91 -44.74
C LEU A 1039 -17.93 -9.93 -45.26
N SER A 1040 -17.82 -10.35 -46.52
CA SER A 1040 -18.64 -11.45 -47.07
C SER A 1040 -18.23 -12.80 -46.48
N HIS A 1041 -16.94 -13.03 -46.23
CA HIS A 1041 -16.49 -14.20 -45.45
C HIS A 1041 -17.00 -14.16 -44.01
N ALA A 1042 -16.97 -12.98 -43.36
CA ALA A 1042 -17.56 -12.80 -42.03
C ALA A 1042 -19.06 -13.12 -42.02
N TRP A 1043 -19.81 -12.71 -43.06
CA TRP A 1043 -21.23 -13.06 -43.21
C TRP A 1043 -21.44 -14.57 -43.39
N ALA A 1044 -20.67 -15.22 -44.27
CA ALA A 1044 -20.74 -16.66 -44.49
C ALA A 1044 -20.44 -17.48 -43.21
N LEU A 1045 -19.55 -16.99 -42.33
CA LEU A 1045 -19.34 -17.60 -41.01
C LEU A 1045 -20.60 -17.53 -40.13
N LEU A 1046 -21.35 -16.41 -40.17
CA LEU A 1046 -22.60 -16.27 -39.42
C LEU A 1046 -23.72 -17.18 -39.95
N ASP A 1047 -23.70 -17.53 -41.23
CA ASP A 1047 -24.66 -18.46 -41.85
C ASP A 1047 -24.25 -19.94 -41.74
N SER A 1048 -23.02 -20.25 -41.34
CA SER A 1048 -22.56 -21.65 -41.15
C SER A 1048 -23.22 -22.34 -39.96
N ASP A 1049 -23.28 -23.67 -39.94
CA ASP A 1049 -23.82 -24.45 -38.81
C ASP A 1049 -22.86 -24.58 -37.61
N GLU A 1050 -21.60 -24.15 -37.73
CA GLU A 1050 -20.62 -24.32 -36.66
C GLU A 1050 -21.02 -23.53 -35.39
N PRO A 1051 -20.95 -24.10 -34.18
CA PRO A 1051 -21.30 -23.37 -32.95
C PRO A 1051 -20.33 -22.21 -32.72
N MET A 1052 -20.86 -21.08 -32.25
CA MET A 1052 -20.14 -19.82 -32.03
C MET A 1052 -18.83 -20.04 -31.24
N ARG A 1053 -18.89 -20.91 -30.23
CA ARG A 1053 -17.74 -21.49 -29.53
C ARG A 1053 -17.97 -22.99 -29.41
N ARG A 1054 -16.93 -23.80 -29.64
CA ARG A 1054 -16.99 -25.28 -29.50
C ARG A 1054 -17.05 -25.75 -28.03
N ASN A 1055 -17.66 -24.96 -27.13
CA ASN A 1055 -17.63 -25.06 -25.65
C ASN A 1055 -18.66 -24.03 -25.03
N GLU A 1056 -19.94 -24.39 -24.90
CA GLU A 1056 -21.05 -23.46 -24.56
C GLU A 1056 -21.91 -23.89 -23.34
N THR A 1057 -21.69 -23.27 -22.18
CA THR A 1057 -22.49 -23.50 -20.94
C THR A 1057 -22.64 -22.23 -20.08
N ARG A 1058 -22.69 -21.04 -20.69
CA ARG A 1058 -22.94 -19.76 -19.98
C ARG A 1058 -23.71 -18.77 -20.85
N ALA A 1059 -24.60 -18.01 -20.22
CA ALA A 1059 -25.06 -16.71 -20.70
C ALA A 1059 -23.92 -15.65 -20.58
N GLY A 1060 -24.22 -14.35 -20.71
CA GLY A 1060 -23.20 -13.29 -20.72
C GLY A 1060 -22.35 -13.36 -21.99
N ARG A 1061 -23.03 -13.30 -23.14
CA ARG A 1061 -22.50 -13.58 -24.49
C ARG A 1061 -22.97 -12.54 -25.48
N LEU A 1062 -22.36 -12.57 -26.67
CA LEU A 1062 -23.10 -12.44 -27.92
C LEU A 1062 -23.18 -13.81 -28.60
N ASP A 1063 -24.25 -14.01 -29.36
CA ASP A 1063 -24.47 -15.13 -30.30
C ASP A 1063 -24.02 -14.71 -31.72
N LYS A 1064 -24.50 -15.42 -32.76
CA LYS A 1064 -24.28 -15.02 -34.16
C LYS A 1064 -25.10 -13.79 -34.55
N ASP A 1065 -26.34 -13.72 -34.08
CA ASP A 1065 -27.30 -12.69 -34.46
C ASP A 1065 -26.85 -11.29 -34.01
N ASP A 1066 -26.22 -11.14 -32.84
CA ASP A 1066 -25.64 -9.86 -32.37
C ASP A 1066 -24.37 -9.40 -33.10
N TYR A 1067 -23.90 -10.16 -34.10
CA TYR A 1067 -22.90 -9.67 -35.06
C TYR A 1067 -23.52 -9.26 -36.40
N ARG A 1068 -24.74 -9.73 -36.75
CA ARG A 1068 -25.32 -9.55 -38.09
C ARG A 1068 -25.54 -8.09 -38.45
N HIS A 1069 -26.08 -7.27 -37.55
CA HIS A 1069 -26.26 -5.82 -37.81
C HIS A 1069 -24.93 -5.09 -38.04
N ILE A 1070 -23.86 -5.53 -37.36
CA ILE A 1070 -22.51 -4.99 -37.49
C ILE A 1070 -21.94 -5.33 -38.87
N VAL A 1071 -21.98 -6.61 -39.28
CA VAL A 1071 -21.46 -7.05 -40.58
C VAL A 1071 -22.22 -6.40 -41.73
N ALA A 1072 -23.56 -6.40 -41.65
CA ALA A 1072 -24.43 -5.77 -42.64
C ALA A 1072 -24.13 -4.27 -42.80
N GLY A 1073 -23.91 -3.55 -41.70
CA GLY A 1073 -23.52 -2.14 -41.77
C GLY A 1073 -22.15 -1.91 -42.41
N LEU A 1074 -21.16 -2.74 -42.10
CA LEU A 1074 -19.82 -2.64 -42.69
C LEU A 1074 -19.88 -2.96 -44.19
N LEU A 1075 -20.63 -3.99 -44.59
CA LEU A 1075 -20.90 -4.34 -45.99
C LEU A 1075 -21.58 -3.18 -46.74
N ALA A 1076 -22.62 -2.58 -46.17
CA ALA A 1076 -23.32 -1.44 -46.78
C ALA A 1076 -22.36 -0.25 -47.03
N HIS A 1077 -21.47 0.03 -46.08
CA HIS A 1077 -20.45 1.06 -46.24
C HIS A 1077 -19.41 0.71 -47.33
N ALA A 1078 -18.94 -0.55 -47.37
CA ALA A 1078 -17.95 -1.00 -48.35
C ALA A 1078 -18.51 -0.99 -49.77
N GLN A 1079 -19.72 -1.52 -49.96
CA GLN A 1079 -20.44 -1.51 -51.24
C GLN A 1079 -20.71 -0.07 -51.72
N ARG A 1080 -21.11 0.85 -50.83
CA ARG A 1080 -21.28 2.28 -51.18
C ARG A 1080 -19.96 2.91 -51.62
N GLY A 1081 -18.85 2.60 -50.95
CA GLY A 1081 -17.52 3.10 -51.31
C GLY A 1081 -17.02 2.58 -52.66
N ALA A 1082 -17.36 1.34 -53.02
CA ALA A 1082 -17.11 0.77 -54.35
C ALA A 1082 -18.04 1.29 -55.45
N GLY A 1083 -19.12 2.01 -55.11
CA GLY A 1083 -20.15 2.49 -56.04
C GLY A 1083 -21.30 1.50 -56.31
N ASN A 1084 -21.33 0.36 -55.61
CA ASN A 1084 -22.33 -0.70 -55.77
C ASN A 1084 -23.62 -0.37 -54.98
N PHE A 1085 -24.35 0.67 -55.40
CA PHE A 1085 -25.46 1.24 -54.62
C PHE A 1085 -26.63 0.28 -54.33
N ASP A 1086 -26.97 -0.66 -55.22
CA ASP A 1086 -28.01 -1.66 -54.94
C ASP A 1086 -27.57 -2.65 -53.84
N ALA A 1087 -26.35 -3.20 -53.92
CA ALA A 1087 -25.79 -4.07 -52.88
C ALA A 1087 -25.62 -3.34 -51.53
N ALA A 1088 -25.28 -2.04 -51.57
CA ALA A 1088 -25.24 -1.20 -50.37
C ALA A 1088 -26.62 -1.04 -49.71
N PHE A 1089 -27.67 -0.88 -50.52
CA PHE A 1089 -29.05 -0.77 -50.05
C PHE A 1089 -29.55 -2.08 -49.43
N ASP A 1090 -29.35 -3.22 -50.10
CA ASP A 1090 -29.74 -4.52 -49.57
C ASP A 1090 -29.04 -4.84 -48.23
N ALA A 1091 -27.72 -4.57 -48.14
CA ALA A 1091 -26.98 -4.74 -46.89
C ALA A 1091 -27.48 -3.79 -45.78
N MET A 1092 -27.83 -2.55 -46.10
CA MET A 1092 -28.36 -1.61 -45.10
C MET A 1092 -29.77 -2.00 -44.64
N ARG A 1093 -30.59 -2.60 -45.52
CA ARG A 1093 -31.91 -3.15 -45.19
C ARG A 1093 -31.78 -4.30 -44.19
N GLU A 1094 -30.84 -5.21 -44.42
CA GLU A 1094 -30.54 -6.27 -43.44
C GLU A 1094 -30.03 -5.70 -42.12
N ARG A 1095 -29.17 -4.67 -42.09
CA ARG A 1095 -28.79 -4.00 -40.83
C ARG A 1095 -30.02 -3.50 -40.06
N ARG A 1096 -30.95 -2.80 -40.72
CA ARG A 1096 -32.18 -2.31 -40.07
C ARG A 1096 -33.04 -3.45 -39.53
N ARG A 1097 -33.24 -4.51 -40.33
CA ARG A 1097 -34.01 -5.70 -39.94
C ARG A 1097 -33.46 -6.36 -38.68
N TRP A 1098 -32.14 -6.56 -38.61
CA TRP A 1098 -31.49 -7.17 -37.45
C TRP A 1098 -31.53 -6.27 -36.21
N LEU A 1099 -31.40 -4.95 -36.37
CA LEU A 1099 -31.56 -4.00 -35.26
C LEU A 1099 -32.98 -4.03 -34.68
N LEU A 1100 -34.02 -4.06 -35.51
CA LEU A 1100 -35.40 -4.16 -35.03
C LEU A 1100 -35.66 -5.51 -34.33
N LYS A 1101 -35.18 -6.63 -34.87
CA LYS A 1101 -35.26 -7.95 -34.20
C LYS A 1101 -34.61 -7.91 -32.80
N ARG A 1102 -33.46 -7.23 -32.65
CA ARG A 1102 -32.76 -7.12 -31.35
C ARG A 1102 -33.33 -6.03 -30.43
N PHE A 1103 -34.16 -5.13 -30.96
CA PHE A 1103 -35.06 -4.32 -30.14
C PHE A 1103 -36.24 -5.17 -29.60
N GLU A 1104 -36.88 -5.98 -30.44
CA GLU A 1104 -37.96 -6.90 -30.04
C GLU A 1104 -37.50 -7.96 -29.02
N GLU A 1105 -36.28 -8.48 -29.15
CA GLU A 1105 -35.74 -9.52 -28.25
C GLU A 1105 -35.25 -9.01 -26.87
N TYR A 1106 -34.82 -7.75 -26.76
CA TYR A 1106 -34.13 -7.23 -25.56
C TYR A 1106 -34.71 -5.92 -24.99
N GLU A 1107 -35.66 -5.28 -25.69
CA GLU A 1107 -36.29 -3.99 -25.34
C GLU A 1107 -35.27 -2.84 -25.11
N GLN A 1108 -34.03 -2.98 -25.58
CA GLN A 1108 -33.00 -1.96 -25.41
C GLN A 1108 -33.16 -0.85 -26.46
N GLU A 1109 -33.65 0.31 -26.01
CA GLU A 1109 -33.84 1.56 -26.76
C GLU A 1109 -32.69 1.91 -27.72
N THR A 1110 -31.44 1.60 -27.37
CA THR A 1110 -30.26 1.88 -28.21
C THR A 1110 -30.36 1.25 -29.61
N TYR A 1111 -30.96 0.05 -29.72
CA TYR A 1111 -31.16 -0.59 -31.02
C TYR A 1111 -32.18 0.16 -31.90
N LEU A 1112 -33.19 0.78 -31.29
CA LEU A 1112 -34.20 1.58 -32.00
C LEU A 1112 -33.59 2.88 -32.56
N GLN A 1113 -32.72 3.55 -31.79
CA GLN A 1113 -31.95 4.69 -32.30
C GLN A 1113 -31.02 4.30 -33.47
N GLU A 1114 -30.39 3.12 -33.40
CA GLU A 1114 -29.60 2.62 -34.52
C GLU A 1114 -30.46 2.22 -35.73
N ALA A 1115 -31.67 1.69 -35.52
CA ALA A 1115 -32.61 1.37 -36.59
C ALA A 1115 -33.05 2.64 -37.33
N ALA A 1116 -33.36 3.72 -36.60
CA ALA A 1116 -33.62 5.05 -37.18
C ALA A 1116 -32.44 5.56 -38.03
N SER A 1117 -31.20 5.38 -37.53
CA SER A 1117 -29.99 5.73 -38.27
C SER A 1117 -29.79 4.85 -39.51
N ALA A 1118 -30.27 3.61 -39.50
CA ALA A 1118 -30.28 2.74 -40.66
C ALA A 1118 -31.31 3.20 -41.71
N SER A 1119 -32.49 3.63 -41.28
CA SER A 1119 -33.51 4.25 -42.13
C SER A 1119 -32.99 5.52 -42.83
N HIS A 1120 -32.23 6.37 -42.12
CA HIS A 1120 -31.57 7.54 -42.72
C HIS A 1120 -30.64 7.16 -43.88
N HIS A 1121 -29.77 6.16 -43.69
CA HIS A 1121 -28.87 5.70 -44.74
C HIS A 1121 -29.61 5.01 -45.90
N LEU A 1122 -30.69 4.27 -45.64
CA LEU A 1122 -31.57 3.72 -46.67
C LEU A 1122 -32.24 4.81 -47.52
N ALA A 1123 -32.64 5.92 -46.90
CA ALA A 1123 -33.15 7.08 -47.62
C ALA A 1123 -32.08 7.70 -48.53
N VAL A 1124 -30.89 7.96 -47.99
CA VAL A 1124 -29.74 8.50 -48.76
C VAL A 1124 -29.37 7.61 -49.95
N LEU A 1125 -29.31 6.29 -49.76
CA LEU A 1125 -29.07 5.33 -50.84
C LEU A 1125 -30.22 5.30 -51.87
N SER A 1126 -31.47 5.44 -51.43
CA SER A 1126 -32.62 5.56 -52.34
C SER A 1126 -32.55 6.81 -53.21
N VAL A 1127 -32.05 7.94 -52.67
CA VAL A 1127 -31.78 9.16 -53.46
C VAL A 1127 -30.68 8.92 -54.49
N MET A 1128 -29.58 8.26 -54.11
CA MET A 1128 -28.50 7.88 -55.05
C MET A 1128 -29.01 6.99 -56.20
N GLN A 1129 -29.98 6.12 -55.93
CA GLN A 1129 -30.63 5.25 -56.93
C GLN A 1129 -31.75 5.95 -57.73
N GLY A 1130 -32.07 7.22 -57.45
CA GLY A 1130 -33.20 7.93 -58.07
C GLY A 1130 -34.60 7.48 -57.58
N ARG A 1131 -34.67 6.63 -56.56
CA ARG A 1131 -35.91 6.04 -56.01
C ARG A 1131 -36.55 6.97 -54.95
N LEU A 1132 -36.93 8.19 -55.35
CA LEU A 1132 -37.39 9.24 -54.44
C LEU A 1132 -38.56 8.80 -53.52
N GLY A 1133 -39.54 8.05 -54.03
CA GLY A 1133 -40.65 7.54 -53.21
C GLY A 1133 -40.24 6.50 -52.15
N ALA A 1134 -39.12 5.79 -52.33
CA ALA A 1134 -38.53 4.95 -51.29
C ALA A 1134 -37.75 5.79 -50.27
N ALA A 1135 -37.09 6.87 -50.71
CA ALA A 1135 -36.39 7.79 -49.83
C ALA A 1135 -37.35 8.48 -48.83
N ILE A 1136 -38.52 8.93 -49.29
CA ILE A 1136 -39.59 9.49 -48.45
C ILE A 1136 -39.99 8.49 -47.36
N ARG A 1137 -40.37 7.27 -47.74
CA ARG A 1137 -40.80 6.23 -46.80
C ARG A 1137 -39.76 5.93 -45.72
N HIS A 1138 -38.49 5.79 -46.10
CA HIS A 1138 -37.42 5.53 -45.14
C HIS A 1138 -37.11 6.73 -44.21
N ILE A 1139 -37.37 7.97 -44.65
CA ILE A 1139 -37.33 9.13 -43.76
C ILE A 1139 -38.45 9.06 -42.71
N GLU A 1140 -39.67 8.72 -43.14
CA GLU A 1140 -40.84 8.62 -42.25
C GLU A 1140 -40.68 7.48 -41.23
N GLU A 1141 -40.26 6.29 -41.69
CA GLU A 1141 -39.88 5.16 -40.84
C GLU A 1141 -38.82 5.57 -39.81
N GLY A 1142 -37.75 6.24 -40.26
CA GLY A 1142 -36.66 6.70 -39.39
C GLY A 1142 -37.09 7.75 -38.37
N LEU A 1143 -37.96 8.69 -38.75
CA LEU A 1143 -38.48 9.71 -37.83
C LEU A 1143 -39.38 9.08 -36.78
N SER A 1144 -40.25 8.13 -37.16
CA SER A 1144 -41.09 7.36 -36.21
C SER A 1144 -40.25 6.57 -35.20
N ASP A 1145 -39.22 5.86 -35.66
CA ASP A 1145 -38.29 5.12 -34.79
C ASP A 1145 -37.55 6.07 -33.82
N ALA A 1146 -37.06 7.21 -34.33
CA ALA A 1146 -36.33 8.21 -33.55
C ALA A 1146 -37.22 8.98 -32.54
N ASP A 1147 -38.47 9.29 -32.90
CA ASP A 1147 -39.46 9.89 -32.02
C ASP A 1147 -39.78 8.97 -30.83
N THR A 1148 -40.02 7.69 -31.13
CA THR A 1148 -40.29 6.65 -30.12
C THR A 1148 -39.11 6.51 -29.16
N TRP A 1149 -37.88 6.46 -29.70
CA TRP A 1149 -36.66 6.47 -28.90
C TRP A 1149 -36.54 7.73 -28.04
N ARG A 1150 -36.77 8.94 -28.59
CA ARG A 1150 -36.70 10.20 -27.83
C ARG A 1150 -37.70 10.27 -26.68
N ALA A 1151 -38.91 9.74 -26.90
CA ALA A 1151 -39.95 9.70 -25.88
C ALA A 1151 -39.57 8.81 -24.69
N HIS A 1152 -38.96 7.65 -24.91
CA HIS A 1152 -38.49 6.76 -23.84
C HIS A 1152 -37.24 7.31 -23.15
N ALA A 1153 -36.24 7.75 -23.93
CA ALA A 1153 -34.95 8.24 -23.42
C ALA A 1153 -35.02 9.62 -22.72
N GLY A 1154 -36.18 10.30 -22.75
CA GLY A 1154 -36.35 11.67 -22.25
C GLY A 1154 -35.49 12.70 -22.99
N ALA A 1155 -35.09 12.41 -24.24
CA ALA A 1155 -34.13 13.20 -24.99
C ALA A 1155 -34.84 14.23 -25.90
N PRO A 1156 -34.64 15.55 -25.69
CA PRO A 1156 -35.37 16.57 -26.45
C PRO A 1156 -34.99 16.59 -27.95
N MET A 1157 -33.72 16.38 -28.27
CA MET A 1157 -33.23 16.27 -29.66
C MET A 1157 -31.98 15.39 -29.75
N ASP A 1158 -31.81 14.73 -30.89
CA ASP A 1158 -30.64 13.90 -31.20
C ASP A 1158 -30.16 14.08 -32.64
N SER A 1159 -28.97 13.56 -32.94
CA SER A 1159 -28.34 13.72 -34.25
C SER A 1159 -29.00 12.93 -35.38
N VAL A 1160 -29.70 11.84 -35.10
CA VAL A 1160 -30.38 11.02 -36.12
C VAL A 1160 -31.65 11.74 -36.58
N THR A 1161 -32.48 12.23 -35.64
CA THR A 1161 -33.65 13.08 -35.97
C THR A 1161 -33.24 14.28 -36.82
N LEU A 1162 -32.15 14.98 -36.44
CA LEU A 1162 -31.65 16.13 -37.20
C LEU A 1162 -31.16 15.72 -38.60
N ALA A 1163 -30.49 14.58 -38.76
CA ALA A 1163 -30.03 14.10 -40.07
C ALA A 1163 -31.20 13.70 -40.98
N LEU A 1164 -32.25 13.08 -40.43
CA LEU A 1164 -33.48 12.74 -41.15
C LEU A 1164 -34.24 13.99 -41.63
N LEU A 1165 -34.43 14.97 -40.74
CA LEU A 1165 -35.08 16.25 -41.10
C LEU A 1165 -34.26 17.05 -42.11
N GLN A 1166 -32.93 17.02 -42.02
CA GLN A 1166 -32.05 17.59 -43.02
C GLN A 1166 -32.29 16.96 -44.40
N THR A 1167 -32.25 15.64 -44.51
CA THR A 1167 -32.44 14.95 -45.79
C THR A 1167 -33.86 15.11 -46.34
N ALA A 1168 -34.88 15.24 -45.48
CA ALA A 1168 -36.24 15.60 -45.87
C ALA A 1168 -36.31 17.00 -46.50
N ALA A 1169 -35.70 17.99 -45.85
CA ALA A 1169 -35.64 19.37 -46.35
C ALA A 1169 -34.86 19.45 -47.68
N GLU A 1170 -33.72 18.79 -47.77
CA GLU A 1170 -32.90 18.72 -48.99
C GLU A 1170 -33.63 18.06 -50.17
N LEU A 1171 -34.45 17.02 -49.92
CA LEU A 1171 -35.30 16.42 -50.93
C LEU A 1171 -36.33 17.40 -51.49
N CYS A 1172 -36.97 18.19 -50.64
CA CYS A 1172 -37.91 19.21 -51.09
C CYS A 1172 -37.21 20.33 -51.89
N ILE A 1173 -36.14 20.87 -51.33
CA ILE A 1173 -35.46 22.07 -51.86
C ILE A 1173 -34.65 21.77 -53.14
N PHE A 1174 -33.96 20.62 -53.20
CA PHE A 1174 -33.00 20.33 -54.27
C PHE A 1174 -33.41 19.18 -55.20
N ALA A 1175 -34.23 18.23 -54.75
CA ALA A 1175 -34.71 17.11 -55.57
C ALA A 1175 -36.12 17.30 -56.16
N GLY A 1176 -36.83 18.38 -55.80
CA GLY A 1176 -38.14 18.71 -56.34
C GLY A 1176 -39.30 17.88 -55.79
N VAL A 1177 -39.11 17.22 -54.63
CA VAL A 1177 -40.17 16.52 -53.91
C VAL A 1177 -41.13 17.54 -53.30
N SER A 1178 -42.43 17.46 -53.60
CA SER A 1178 -43.40 18.35 -52.96
C SER A 1178 -43.52 18.01 -51.47
N PRO A 1179 -43.52 18.98 -50.54
CA PRO A 1179 -43.67 18.70 -49.11
C PRO A 1179 -44.91 17.84 -48.76
N GLY A 1180 -46.01 18.02 -49.51
CA GLY A 1180 -47.24 17.20 -49.35
C GLY A 1180 -47.14 15.75 -49.84
N GLN A 1181 -45.97 15.29 -50.28
CA GLN A 1181 -45.68 13.87 -50.52
C GLN A 1181 -45.20 13.14 -49.26
N PHE A 1182 -44.83 13.89 -48.21
CA PHE A 1182 -44.62 13.34 -46.87
C PHE A 1182 -45.96 13.35 -46.10
N SER A 1183 -46.17 12.32 -45.28
CA SER A 1183 -47.25 12.24 -44.29
C SER A 1183 -47.05 13.17 -43.08
N ILE A 1184 -45.86 13.77 -42.96
CA ILE A 1184 -45.44 14.68 -41.90
C ILE A 1184 -45.17 16.06 -42.52
N ASP A 1185 -45.66 17.14 -41.89
CA ASP A 1185 -45.33 18.51 -42.25
C ASP A 1185 -43.82 18.79 -41.99
N ILE A 1186 -43.01 18.63 -43.03
CA ILE A 1186 -41.55 18.79 -42.94
C ILE A 1186 -41.15 20.22 -42.54
N PRO A 1187 -41.69 21.32 -43.12
CA PRO A 1187 -41.42 22.68 -42.64
C PRO A 1187 -41.72 22.87 -41.14
N ALA A 1188 -42.89 22.46 -40.65
CA ALA A 1188 -43.24 22.59 -39.24
C ALA A 1188 -42.34 21.76 -38.33
N ARG A 1189 -42.02 20.51 -38.73
CA ARG A 1189 -41.15 19.61 -37.97
C ARG A 1189 -39.70 20.11 -37.92
N LEU A 1190 -39.20 20.68 -39.02
CA LEU A 1190 -37.89 21.31 -39.12
C LEU A 1190 -37.81 22.55 -38.22
N ASN A 1191 -38.86 23.39 -38.20
CA ASN A 1191 -38.94 24.56 -37.34
C ASN A 1191 -38.96 24.19 -35.84
N GLN A 1192 -39.77 23.18 -35.47
CA GLN A 1192 -39.79 22.64 -34.11
C GLN A 1192 -38.40 22.15 -33.68
N ALA A 1193 -37.69 21.45 -34.55
CA ALA A 1193 -36.33 20.99 -34.27
C ALA A 1193 -35.33 22.15 -34.15
N PHE A 1194 -35.45 23.16 -35.02
CA PHE A 1194 -34.62 24.37 -35.01
C PHE A 1194 -34.74 25.15 -33.68
N GLU A 1195 -35.97 25.40 -33.21
CA GLU A 1195 -36.26 26.01 -31.92
C GLU A 1195 -35.59 25.29 -30.75
N ILE A 1196 -35.67 23.94 -30.72
CA ILE A 1196 -35.05 23.13 -29.67
C ILE A 1196 -33.52 23.26 -29.72
N ILE A 1197 -32.90 23.10 -30.90
CA ILE A 1197 -31.44 23.15 -30.99
C ILE A 1197 -30.85 24.54 -30.77
N ILE A 1198 -31.62 25.63 -30.89
CA ILE A 1198 -31.17 26.99 -30.51
C ILE A 1198 -31.12 27.15 -28.98
N ARG A 1199 -32.17 26.70 -28.28
CA ARG A 1199 -32.35 26.91 -26.84
C ARG A 1199 -31.29 26.19 -25.99
N GLU A 1200 -30.77 25.05 -26.45
CA GLU A 1200 -29.74 24.28 -25.74
C GLU A 1200 -28.31 24.70 -26.11
N SER A 1201 -27.37 24.59 -25.17
CA SER A 1201 -25.95 24.89 -25.43
C SER A 1201 -25.16 23.63 -25.83
N ASN A 1202 -25.25 23.25 -27.11
CA ASN A 1202 -24.49 22.12 -27.67
C ASN A 1202 -23.64 22.55 -28.88
N PRO A 1203 -22.29 22.61 -28.78
CA PRO A 1203 -21.43 23.07 -29.87
C PRO A 1203 -21.44 22.16 -31.10
N LYS A 1204 -21.89 20.90 -30.98
CA LYS A 1204 -22.02 19.98 -32.13
C LYS A 1204 -23.14 20.37 -33.10
N TRP A 1205 -24.15 21.10 -32.64
CA TRP A 1205 -25.29 21.51 -33.48
C TRP A 1205 -25.08 22.87 -34.16
N LEU A 1206 -23.95 23.53 -33.95
CA LEU A 1206 -23.65 24.83 -34.56
C LEU A 1206 -23.73 24.84 -36.09
N PRO A 1207 -23.26 23.80 -36.83
CA PRO A 1207 -23.45 23.71 -38.28
C PRO A 1207 -24.93 23.52 -38.65
N THR A 1208 -25.63 22.61 -37.97
CA THR A 1208 -27.04 22.28 -38.19
C THR A 1208 -27.96 23.50 -38.00
N ARG A 1209 -27.69 24.34 -36.98
CA ARG A 1209 -28.44 25.60 -36.77
C ARG A 1209 -28.40 26.52 -37.99
N ARG A 1210 -27.21 26.78 -38.53
CA ARG A 1210 -27.07 27.66 -39.70
C ARG A 1210 -27.85 27.09 -40.90
N LEU A 1211 -27.68 25.80 -41.13
CA LEU A 1211 -28.30 25.10 -42.23
C LEU A 1211 -29.83 25.03 -42.14
N PHE A 1212 -30.39 24.81 -40.93
CA PHE A 1212 -31.83 24.78 -40.72
C PHE A 1212 -32.46 26.18 -40.86
N ALA A 1213 -31.76 27.24 -40.44
CA ALA A 1213 -32.18 28.61 -40.70
C ALA A 1213 -32.27 28.89 -42.21
N ASP A 1214 -31.26 28.47 -42.98
CA ASP A 1214 -31.24 28.62 -44.44
C ASP A 1214 -32.40 27.85 -45.11
N TYR A 1215 -32.68 26.62 -44.66
CA TYR A 1215 -33.80 25.82 -45.21
C TYR A 1215 -35.18 26.40 -44.88
N LEU A 1216 -35.40 26.86 -43.64
CA LEU A 1216 -36.67 27.48 -43.24
C LEU A 1216 -36.94 28.75 -44.07
N ALA A 1217 -35.92 29.58 -44.29
CA ALA A 1217 -36.03 30.75 -45.15
C ALA A 1217 -36.38 30.40 -46.62
N VAL A 1218 -35.94 29.23 -47.13
CA VAL A 1218 -36.33 28.76 -48.47
C VAL A 1218 -37.79 28.28 -48.50
N PHE A 1219 -38.26 27.59 -47.47
CA PHE A 1219 -39.67 27.16 -47.38
C PHE A 1219 -40.63 28.36 -47.28
N ASP A 1220 -40.28 29.41 -46.53
CA ASP A 1220 -41.06 30.66 -46.47
C ASP A 1220 -41.14 31.37 -47.84
N LEU A 1221 -40.09 31.30 -48.66
CA LEU A 1221 -40.05 31.91 -49.99
C LEU A 1221 -40.96 31.22 -51.02
N ASP A 1222 -41.18 29.90 -50.92
CA ASP A 1222 -42.17 29.23 -51.78
C ASP A 1222 -43.61 29.37 -51.26
N GLY A 1223 -43.80 29.62 -49.94
CA GLY A 1223 -45.08 30.08 -49.39
C GLY A 1223 -45.60 31.35 -50.07
N PHE A 1224 -44.70 32.26 -50.45
CA PHE A 1224 -45.04 33.48 -51.19
C PHE A 1224 -45.59 33.27 -52.62
N LYS A 1225 -45.63 32.04 -53.15
CA LYS A 1225 -46.32 31.73 -54.42
C LYS A 1225 -47.76 31.21 -54.26
N THR A 1226 -48.22 30.98 -53.03
CA THR A 1226 -49.57 30.45 -52.75
C THR A 1226 -50.44 31.37 -51.87
N LEU A 1227 -50.05 32.63 -51.74
CA LEU A 1227 -50.93 33.74 -51.35
C LEU A 1227 -51.28 34.54 -52.63
N LYS A 1228 -52.57 34.57 -53.00
CA LYS A 1228 -53.06 35.19 -54.24
C LYS A 1228 -54.50 35.68 -54.07
#